data_AF-A0A4S3J556-F1
#
_entry.id   AF-A0A4S3J556-F1
#
_cell.length_a   1.000
_cell.length_b   1.000
_cell.length_c   1.000
_cell.angle_alpha   90.00
_cell.angle_beta   90.00
_cell.angle_gamma   90.00
#
_symmetry.space_group_name_H-M   'P 1'
#
loop_
_entity.id
_entity.type
_entity.pdbx_description
1 polymer ?
#
loop_
_entity_poly.entity_id
_entity_poly.type
_entity_poly.pdbx_seq_one_letter_code
_entity_poly.pdbx_strand_id
1 'polypeptide(L)'
;MYSVKWDVCKRPKNIPADKLSKQLQDMMPVAIGTTPLDSLLAYVKAHQEDEQDDRIKNVMKAIENIQKHLLVQEDTVDGQEQAEDILYNFNFDNFPGGTRYHIASAPDYKKPTVKPEDTIVDKLACLNREQVRLDSLDRTEQRLQWDLFSVWWSFVSSGIPAESDQKEALTGKIKSEVNSMMKDKDAIHTARQQSRDRKQYLLKDEELKGLIDNKIIAPSVHPNFHTQQDPTLLVGHIQSAWPHDWLDPLFVRVNTDIIAWKSRDKLGEVRNGVGIDKLPKSIQETAAALTEEFIELTVDQIHPKPAPPGTLKPLYHDTDPRYSTRRDGWDDTQPFFPLFLEWEAEYGHIDYMEWSLEERKSCGQGSTKLSYGIKSKDPLYGKDEWNPSVTPKLKQNIRILSGRVLILPQASLSLYAQVKQMIDQTPEEELKKALGDMDPEVLLQDVGKLAFLSSPLSGFHDHLLTMSQGTHIKPTFRQPGGKLEYIKEATSKEAGFLDDRVVYMGTETDLTPYAGLVPVSTETKDSPFKPVTHGQFKITKLNVIDKFGQVIHALDPRWDAAPQNLRPCLSEFFGPQSLANGTPNIVEKPLERQQGSHYAQIPPHINQLARVNSSFVIMDSSGEWIPQNEWDKPIWGWLVYNYLDQAIQFFHEDGTFYREVRVAGDTGATKSEKWLPFKNTDDVSKGTNQLDYLIDRMAKSRDYLAAILDMIGGAMDYAAAAPDSYAQFLNSIIGRPLALVNMGWSLELGTNEYVSQSGVHTVKPVRKLLQDPGSTRGDQYSFPLKLGDKNRSYDGLVGYFKTLPLKQQTKESYLNLENCYTFFGINPKADTKTPLIEIKPNNFPSLEPFYIDPVKKDAKFMERERNRMLANNTFGAIVDPFRPVHGYTSILPIQALKIPEWTWQEALSRMTAFFHFGPLSVTKDVPSFNKHYLLTKETRIKDPEAIIPDAISLPKMGAADWTWLQPYSEILDGDREDSCFMPLGIAGAGTKPKFEDGPYTSVEGYMQLRQSIVRE
;
A
#
# COMPACT_ATOMS: atom_id res chain seq x y z
N MET A 1 35.26 24.04 31.66
CA MET A 1 34.99 23.46 30.32
C MET A 1 33.73 24.08 29.69
N TYR A 2 32.57 24.01 30.37
CA TYR A 2 31.26 24.29 29.75
C TYR A 2 30.76 25.75 29.74
N SER A 3 31.48 26.71 30.36
CA SER A 3 31.08 28.13 30.42
C SER A 3 29.66 28.39 30.99
N VAL A 4 29.19 27.54 31.90
CA VAL A 4 27.91 27.73 32.62
C VAL A 4 28.20 28.39 33.97
N LYS A 5 27.59 29.55 34.24
CA LYS A 5 27.61 30.21 35.57
C LYS A 5 26.38 29.78 36.36
N TRP A 6 26.60 28.95 37.39
CA TRP A 6 25.54 28.55 38.30
C TRP A 6 25.52 29.46 39.53
N ASP A 7 24.37 30.08 39.82
CA ASP A 7 24.12 30.90 41.00
C ASP A 7 22.77 30.48 41.61
N VAL A 8 22.77 30.05 42.87
CA VAL A 8 21.56 29.62 43.59
C VAL A 8 20.54 30.75 43.70
N CYS A 9 21.01 32.00 43.79
CA CYS A 9 20.18 33.16 44.09
C CYS A 9 19.68 33.88 42.84
N LYS A 10 20.25 33.61 41.66
CA LYS A 10 19.95 34.37 40.43
C LYS A 10 19.67 33.45 39.24
N ARG A 11 18.55 33.72 38.57
CA ARG A 11 18.20 33.06 37.30
C ARG A 11 19.22 33.46 36.20
N PRO A 12 19.64 32.52 35.33
CA PRO A 12 20.48 32.83 34.17
C PRO A 12 19.86 33.92 33.28
N LYS A 13 20.70 34.76 32.66
CA LYS A 13 20.23 35.86 31.79
C LYS A 13 19.59 35.37 30.49
N ASN A 14 20.09 34.26 29.94
CA ASN A 14 19.61 33.70 28.69
C ASN A 14 19.12 32.27 28.94
N ILE A 15 17.82 32.07 28.73
CA ILE A 15 17.15 30.77 28.86
C ILE A 15 16.47 30.49 27.53
N PRO A 16 17.05 29.63 26.68
CA PRO A 16 16.49 29.29 25.38
C PRO A 16 15.05 28.75 25.47
N ALA A 17 14.75 27.94 26.49
CA ALA A 17 13.42 27.36 26.69
C ALA A 17 12.30 28.40 26.80
N ASP A 18 12.52 29.52 27.52
CA ASP A 18 11.52 30.60 27.64
C ASP A 18 11.25 31.29 26.30
N LYS A 19 12.29 31.47 25.47
CA LYS A 19 12.16 32.08 24.14
C LYS A 19 11.38 31.16 23.20
N LEU A 20 11.74 29.89 23.20
CA LEU A 20 11.07 28.86 22.39
C LEU A 20 9.62 28.67 22.84
N SER A 21 9.32 28.72 24.13
CA SER A 21 7.93 28.61 24.62
C SER A 21 7.06 29.78 24.18
N LYS A 22 7.60 31.00 24.14
CA LYS A 22 6.87 32.16 23.58
C LYS A 22 6.65 32.00 22.08
N GLN A 23 7.67 31.61 21.34
CA GLN A 23 7.54 31.35 19.89
C GLN A 23 6.51 30.26 19.58
N LEU A 24 6.48 29.19 20.38
CA LEU A 24 5.53 28.10 20.22
C LEU A 24 4.08 28.54 20.49
N GLN A 25 3.87 29.48 21.42
CA GLN A 25 2.54 30.04 21.74
C GLN A 25 2.09 31.09 20.71
N ASP A 26 3.01 31.93 20.24
CA ASP A 26 2.71 33.06 19.34
C ASP A 26 2.53 32.60 17.87
N MET A 27 3.45 31.76 17.37
CA MET A 27 3.46 31.33 15.96
C MET A 27 2.81 29.95 15.75
N MET A 28 2.70 29.12 16.79
CA MET A 28 2.19 27.73 16.71
C MET A 28 2.76 26.92 15.52
N PRO A 29 4.10 26.81 15.36
CA PRO A 29 4.76 26.13 14.25
C PRO A 29 4.66 24.60 14.36
N VAL A 30 3.45 24.05 14.36
CA VAL A 30 3.19 22.63 14.54
C VAL A 30 2.51 22.08 13.28
N ALA A 31 2.98 20.95 12.77
CA ALA A 31 2.38 20.27 11.64
C ALA A 31 2.09 18.79 11.94
N ILE A 32 1.02 18.25 11.37
CA ILE A 32 0.63 16.85 11.50
C ILE A 32 0.57 16.25 10.10
N GLY A 33 1.27 15.13 9.91
CA GLY A 33 1.31 14.36 8.67
C GLY A 33 1.46 12.88 8.96
N THR A 34 1.42 12.03 7.93
CA THR A 34 1.55 10.57 8.13
C THR A 34 2.99 10.18 8.43
N THR A 35 3.92 10.74 7.65
CA THR A 35 5.37 10.54 7.79
C THR A 35 6.07 11.84 8.17
N PRO A 36 7.30 11.81 8.71
CA PRO A 36 8.06 13.02 9.00
C PRO A 36 8.21 13.96 7.79
N LEU A 37 8.32 13.40 6.59
CA LEU A 37 8.40 14.16 5.34
C LEU A 37 7.06 14.80 4.99
N ASP A 38 5.96 14.06 5.10
CA ASP A 38 4.61 14.59 4.87
C ASP A 38 4.28 15.74 5.84
N SER A 39 4.63 15.58 7.12
CA SER A 39 4.49 16.66 8.13
C SER A 39 5.35 17.87 7.78
N LEU A 40 6.56 17.67 7.27
CA LEU A 40 7.44 18.77 6.83
C LEU A 40 6.84 19.51 5.64
N LEU A 41 6.26 18.80 4.67
CA LEU A 41 5.63 19.41 3.50
C LEU A 41 4.37 20.20 3.89
N ALA A 42 3.57 19.66 4.81
CA ALA A 42 2.44 20.38 5.38
C ALA A 42 2.89 21.67 6.08
N TYR A 43 4.01 21.63 6.81
CA TYR A 43 4.61 22.80 7.43
C TYR A 43 5.09 23.82 6.38
N VAL A 44 5.85 23.38 5.38
CA VAL A 44 6.42 24.22 4.34
C VAL A 44 5.32 24.92 3.54
N LYS A 45 4.30 24.19 3.08
CA LYS A 45 3.17 24.76 2.33
C LYS A 45 2.44 25.86 3.10
N ALA A 46 2.34 25.74 4.42
CA ALA A 46 1.66 26.71 5.26
C ALA A 46 2.51 27.96 5.57
N HIS A 47 3.84 27.82 5.69
CA HIS A 47 4.74 28.90 6.16
C HIS A 47 5.56 29.57 5.03
N GLN A 48 5.55 29.02 3.80
CA GLN A 48 6.36 29.54 2.70
C GLN A 48 6.07 31.01 2.34
N GLU A 49 4.82 31.46 2.48
CA GLU A 49 4.44 32.85 2.20
C GLU A 49 4.88 33.82 3.31
N ASP A 50 4.91 33.34 4.55
CA ASP A 50 5.19 34.14 5.76
C ASP A 50 6.69 34.18 6.14
N GLU A 51 7.52 33.30 5.56
CA GLU A 51 8.95 33.22 5.86
C GLU A 51 9.72 34.45 5.32
N GLN A 52 10.45 35.13 6.22
CA GLN A 52 11.21 36.35 5.89
C GLN A 52 12.63 36.08 5.36
N ASP A 53 13.18 34.88 5.57
CA ASP A 53 14.52 34.53 5.10
C ASP A 53 14.48 33.94 3.69
N ASP A 54 14.98 34.69 2.71
CA ASP A 54 15.04 34.30 1.30
C ASP A 54 15.79 32.97 1.07
N ARG A 55 16.77 32.64 1.91
CA ARG A 55 17.52 31.37 1.78
C ARG A 55 16.65 30.18 2.17
N ILE A 56 15.98 30.28 3.31
CA ILE A 56 15.07 29.24 3.81
C ILE A 56 13.90 29.07 2.83
N LYS A 57 13.37 30.17 2.31
CA LYS A 57 12.30 30.16 1.30
C LYS A 57 12.69 29.44 0.01
N ASN A 58 13.92 29.64 -0.46
CA ASN A 58 14.43 28.93 -1.64
C ASN A 58 14.64 27.44 -1.36
N VAL A 59 15.15 27.07 -0.17
CA VAL A 59 15.27 25.66 0.24
C VAL A 59 13.90 25.00 0.35
N MET A 60 12.91 25.68 0.94
CA MET A 60 11.53 25.20 1.03
C MET A 60 10.91 24.93 -0.36
N LYS A 61 11.14 25.84 -1.31
CA LYS A 61 10.69 25.68 -2.70
C LYS A 61 11.40 24.53 -3.41
N ALA A 62 12.69 24.33 -3.14
CA ALA A 62 13.44 23.20 -3.66
C ALA A 62 12.86 21.88 -3.11
N ILE A 63 12.56 21.79 -1.81
CA ILE A 63 11.99 20.58 -1.18
C ILE A 63 10.65 20.19 -1.83
N GLU A 64 9.77 21.16 -2.10
CA GLU A 64 8.49 20.90 -2.76
C GLU A 64 8.66 20.35 -4.20
N ASN A 65 9.63 20.85 -4.95
CA ASN A 65 9.93 20.37 -6.30
C ASN A 65 10.59 18.99 -6.28
N ILE A 66 11.55 18.78 -5.37
CA ILE A 66 12.32 17.53 -5.23
C ILE A 66 11.40 16.35 -4.96
N GLN A 67 10.37 16.52 -4.12
CA GLN A 67 9.41 15.45 -3.84
C GLN A 67 8.71 14.93 -5.10
N LYS A 68 8.36 15.81 -6.05
CA LYS A 68 7.67 15.43 -7.29
C LYS A 68 8.57 14.57 -8.19
N HIS A 69 9.88 14.76 -8.12
CA HIS A 69 10.87 14.09 -8.96
C HIS A 69 11.48 12.82 -8.33
N LEU A 70 11.45 12.67 -7.00
CA LEU A 70 12.14 11.60 -6.27
C LEU A 70 11.62 10.16 -6.53
N LEU A 71 10.41 10.00 -7.06
CA LEU A 71 9.77 8.69 -7.21
C LEU A 71 9.57 8.24 -8.66
N VAL A 72 9.93 9.08 -9.64
CA VAL A 72 9.64 8.81 -11.05
C VAL A 72 10.92 8.78 -11.87
N GLN A 73 11.05 7.77 -12.74
CA GLN A 73 12.15 7.68 -13.71
C GLN A 73 11.90 8.54 -14.97
N GLU A 74 10.67 9.04 -15.15
CA GLU A 74 10.22 9.81 -16.33
C GLU A 74 9.43 11.06 -15.88
N ASP A 75 9.82 12.28 -16.30
CA ASP A 75 9.16 13.55 -15.96
C ASP A 75 7.87 13.78 -16.80
N THR A 76 6.89 12.88 -16.65
CA THR A 76 5.56 13.01 -17.27
C THR A 76 4.48 13.28 -16.22
N VAL A 77 3.36 13.91 -16.63
CA VAL A 77 2.21 14.17 -15.73
C VAL A 77 1.71 12.86 -15.10
N ASP A 78 1.64 11.80 -15.90
CA ASP A 78 1.23 10.46 -15.48
C ASP A 78 2.20 9.85 -14.46
N GLY A 79 3.49 10.09 -14.63
CA GLY A 79 4.52 9.68 -13.69
C GLY A 79 4.38 10.37 -12.34
N GLN A 80 4.06 11.67 -12.32
CA GLN A 80 3.80 12.39 -11.07
C GLN A 80 2.59 11.84 -10.32
N GLU A 81 1.52 11.51 -11.06
CA GLU A 81 0.33 10.87 -10.50
C GLU A 81 0.63 9.49 -9.90
N GLN A 82 1.46 8.70 -10.59
CA GLN A 82 1.94 7.41 -10.08
C GLN A 82 2.79 7.58 -8.81
N ALA A 83 3.64 8.59 -8.75
CA ALA A 83 4.42 8.91 -7.55
C ALA A 83 3.53 9.27 -6.36
N GLU A 84 2.45 10.03 -6.57
CA GLU A 84 1.51 10.35 -5.49
C GLU A 84 0.84 9.08 -4.93
N ASP A 85 0.47 8.12 -5.77
CA ASP A 85 -0.10 6.84 -5.33
C ASP A 85 0.92 5.96 -4.60
N ILE A 86 2.19 6.01 -5.02
CA ILE A 86 3.29 5.34 -4.29
C ILE A 86 3.50 6.01 -2.92
N LEU A 87 3.43 7.34 -2.84
CA LEU A 87 3.52 8.07 -1.57
C LEU A 87 2.41 7.67 -0.60
N TYR A 88 1.20 7.43 -1.13
CA TYR A 88 0.08 6.94 -0.33
C TYR A 88 0.38 5.59 0.36
N ASN A 89 1.13 4.71 -0.31
CA ASN A 89 1.50 3.42 0.26
C ASN A 89 2.48 3.53 1.45
N PHE A 90 3.23 4.64 1.57
CA PHE A 90 4.11 4.87 2.73
C PHE A 90 3.35 5.24 4.01
N ASN A 91 2.03 5.47 3.95
CA ASN A 91 1.20 5.72 5.13
C ASN A 91 0.99 4.46 6.00
N PHE A 92 1.41 3.29 5.51
CA PHE A 92 1.17 1.99 6.13
C PHE A 92 2.47 1.31 6.54
N ASP A 93 2.45 0.67 7.70
CA ASP A 93 3.51 -0.22 8.14
C ASP A 93 3.41 -1.58 7.45
N ASN A 94 4.55 -2.19 7.17
CA ASN A 94 4.66 -3.46 6.45
C ASN A 94 5.06 -4.59 7.41
N PHE A 95 4.19 -5.57 7.57
CA PHE A 95 4.45 -6.79 8.32
C PHE A 95 4.59 -7.97 7.37
N PRO A 96 5.61 -8.84 7.55
CA PRO A 96 5.85 -9.94 6.62
C PRO A 96 4.66 -10.91 6.57
N GLY A 97 4.16 -11.18 5.36
CA GLY A 97 3.03 -12.07 5.14
C GLY A 97 3.32 -13.55 5.38
N GLY A 98 4.60 -13.91 5.36
CA GLY A 98 5.09 -15.29 5.40
C GLY A 98 5.97 -15.61 4.19
N THR A 99 6.19 -16.90 3.96
CA THR A 99 6.98 -17.38 2.81
C THR A 99 6.07 -18.06 1.79
N ARG A 100 6.31 -17.83 0.51
CA ARG A 100 5.67 -18.56 -0.59
C ARG A 100 6.73 -19.18 -1.47
N TYR A 101 6.59 -20.45 -1.81
CA TYR A 101 7.44 -21.10 -2.80
C TYR A 101 6.86 -20.87 -4.19
N HIS A 102 7.67 -20.31 -5.07
CA HIS A 102 7.31 -20.09 -6.47
C HIS A 102 8.41 -20.67 -7.36
N ILE A 103 8.10 -20.82 -8.64
CA ILE A 103 9.06 -21.32 -9.62
C ILE A 103 9.75 -20.11 -10.19
N ALA A 104 11.03 -19.95 -9.85
CA ALA A 104 11.84 -18.85 -10.36
C ALA A 104 11.87 -18.91 -11.89
N SER A 105 11.53 -17.80 -12.54
CA SER A 105 11.81 -17.63 -13.96
C SER A 105 13.31 -17.76 -14.18
N ALA A 106 13.72 -18.46 -15.23
CA ALA A 106 15.14 -18.63 -15.53
C ALA A 106 15.82 -17.24 -15.62
N PRO A 107 17.04 -17.05 -15.09
CA PRO A 107 17.75 -15.77 -15.11
C PRO A 107 18.14 -15.28 -16.53
N ASP A 108 17.76 -16.03 -17.57
CA ASP A 108 18.18 -15.84 -18.94
C ASP A 108 16.95 -15.50 -19.80
N TYR A 109 16.75 -14.20 -20.08
CA TYR A 109 15.63 -13.65 -20.86
C TYR A 109 15.46 -14.29 -22.26
N LYS A 110 16.46 -15.05 -22.72
CA LYS A 110 16.51 -15.69 -24.05
C LYS A 110 16.02 -17.13 -24.06
N LYS A 111 15.78 -17.76 -22.91
CA LYS A 111 15.21 -19.11 -22.85
C LYS A 111 13.79 -19.04 -22.27
N PRO A 112 12.76 -19.48 -23.01
CA PRO A 112 11.43 -19.59 -22.44
C PRO A 112 11.50 -20.57 -21.28
N THR A 113 11.04 -20.13 -20.11
CA THR A 113 10.96 -21.00 -18.94
C THR A 113 9.93 -22.08 -19.26
N VAL A 114 10.34 -23.35 -19.29
CA VAL A 114 9.48 -24.47 -19.68
C VAL A 114 8.47 -24.72 -18.55
N LYS A 115 7.18 -24.83 -18.90
CA LYS A 115 6.12 -25.19 -17.93
C LYS A 115 6.50 -26.52 -17.25
N PRO A 116 6.59 -26.56 -15.90
CA PRO A 116 6.84 -27.80 -15.18
C PRO A 116 5.69 -28.79 -15.36
N GLU A 117 5.94 -30.07 -15.10
CA GLU A 117 4.88 -31.09 -15.08
C GLU A 117 3.78 -30.72 -14.06
N ASP A 118 2.51 -30.98 -14.41
CA ASP A 118 1.36 -30.62 -13.57
C ASP A 118 1.42 -31.27 -12.17
N THR A 119 2.06 -32.45 -12.06
CA THR A 119 2.33 -33.13 -10.79
C THR A 119 3.20 -32.31 -9.84
N ILE A 120 4.18 -31.56 -10.35
CA ILE A 120 5.06 -30.69 -9.58
C ILE A 120 4.28 -29.45 -9.12
N VAL A 121 3.42 -28.90 -9.99
CA VAL A 121 2.56 -27.75 -9.67
C VAL A 121 1.61 -28.09 -8.52
N ASP A 122 1.00 -29.27 -8.53
CA ASP A 122 0.12 -29.75 -7.46
C ASP A 122 0.88 -29.97 -6.13
N LYS A 123 2.09 -30.55 -6.20
CA LYS A 123 2.96 -30.71 -5.02
C LYS A 123 3.37 -29.35 -4.44
N LEU A 124 3.70 -28.38 -5.29
CA LEU A 124 4.04 -27.01 -4.91
C LEU A 124 2.85 -26.28 -4.28
N ALA A 125 1.65 -26.43 -4.85
CA ALA A 125 0.41 -25.89 -4.28
C ALA A 125 0.15 -26.46 -2.87
N CYS A 126 0.33 -27.79 -2.70
CA CYS A 126 0.24 -28.42 -1.39
C CYS A 126 1.28 -27.90 -0.40
N LEU A 127 2.52 -27.69 -0.84
CA LEU A 127 3.59 -27.12 -0.02
C LEU A 127 3.25 -25.70 0.44
N ASN A 128 2.81 -24.85 -0.47
CA ASN A 128 2.42 -23.46 -0.19
C ASN A 128 1.25 -23.39 0.79
N ARG A 129 0.27 -24.28 0.66
CA ARG A 129 -0.86 -24.34 1.57
C ARG A 129 -0.47 -24.70 3.00
N GLU A 130 0.43 -25.67 3.17
CA GLU A 130 0.95 -26.01 4.50
C GLU A 130 1.84 -24.89 5.06
N GLN A 131 2.60 -24.19 4.20
CA GLN A 131 3.40 -23.03 4.60
C GLN A 131 2.52 -21.88 5.12
N VAL A 132 1.43 -21.56 4.41
CA VAL A 132 0.44 -20.56 4.85
C VAL A 132 -0.13 -20.92 6.23
N ARG A 133 -0.38 -22.21 6.49
CA ARG A 133 -0.83 -22.66 7.83
C ARG A 133 0.21 -22.44 8.90
N LEU A 134 1.47 -22.76 8.63
CA LEU A 134 2.57 -22.52 9.57
C LEU A 134 2.71 -21.03 9.90
N ASP A 135 2.70 -20.17 8.88
CA ASP A 135 2.83 -18.72 9.06
C ASP A 135 1.65 -18.15 9.87
N SER A 136 0.43 -18.64 9.65
CA SER A 136 -0.74 -18.27 10.47
C SER A 136 -0.67 -18.81 11.90
N LEU A 137 -0.13 -20.01 12.13
CA LEU A 137 0.07 -20.57 13.46
C LEU A 137 1.10 -19.76 14.26
N ASP A 138 2.17 -19.29 13.62
CA ASP A 138 3.20 -18.49 14.26
C ASP A 138 2.66 -17.12 14.73
N ARG A 139 1.86 -16.45 13.89
CA ARG A 139 1.13 -15.23 14.30
C ARG A 139 0.12 -15.49 15.43
N THR A 140 -0.58 -16.63 15.38
CA THR A 140 -1.54 -17.01 16.43
C THR A 140 -0.83 -17.29 17.75
N GLU A 141 0.36 -17.87 17.72
CA GLU A 141 1.18 -18.12 18.92
C GLU A 141 1.69 -16.81 19.54
N GLN A 142 2.22 -15.89 18.73
CA GLN A 142 2.62 -14.55 19.19
C GLN A 142 1.46 -13.83 19.89
N ARG A 143 0.26 -13.91 19.28
CA ARG A 143 -0.94 -13.34 19.89
C ARG A 143 -1.29 -14.00 21.23
N LEU A 144 -1.22 -15.33 21.30
CA LEU A 144 -1.49 -16.07 22.54
C LEU A 144 -0.47 -15.75 23.65
N GLN A 145 0.80 -15.53 23.30
CA GLN A 145 1.83 -15.10 24.26
C GLN A 145 1.49 -13.73 24.84
N TRP A 146 1.06 -12.80 24.00
CA TRP A 146 0.60 -11.48 24.43
C TRP A 146 -0.72 -11.55 25.24
N ASP A 147 -1.69 -12.37 24.84
CA ASP A 147 -2.95 -12.55 25.58
C ASP A 147 -2.69 -13.18 26.97
N LEU A 148 -1.69 -14.07 27.10
CA LEU A 148 -1.27 -14.60 28.40
C LEU A 148 -0.63 -13.49 29.27
N PHE A 149 0.19 -12.64 28.67
CA PHE A 149 0.72 -11.46 29.34
C PHE A 149 -0.40 -10.50 29.76
N SER A 150 -1.44 -10.32 28.95
CA SER A 150 -2.51 -9.39 29.26
C SER A 150 -3.33 -9.83 30.47
N VAL A 151 -3.60 -11.13 30.61
CA VAL A 151 -4.24 -11.72 31.79
C VAL A 151 -3.34 -11.59 33.02
N TRP A 152 -2.02 -11.81 32.87
CA TRP A 152 -1.06 -11.59 33.95
C TRP A 152 -1.04 -10.13 34.43
N TRP A 153 -0.99 -9.17 33.50
CA TRP A 153 -1.02 -7.75 33.83
C TRP A 153 -2.34 -7.35 34.49
N SER A 154 -3.47 -7.89 34.01
CA SER A 154 -4.78 -7.67 34.62
C SER A 154 -4.83 -8.15 36.07
N PHE A 155 -4.24 -9.32 36.35
CA PHE A 155 -4.10 -9.84 37.71
C PHE A 155 -3.24 -8.93 38.61
N VAL A 156 -2.10 -8.46 38.11
CA VAL A 156 -1.17 -7.59 38.88
C VAL A 156 -1.77 -6.21 39.12
N SER A 157 -2.41 -5.62 38.12
CA SER A 157 -2.94 -4.24 38.18
C SER A 157 -4.26 -4.12 38.96
N SER A 158 -5.11 -5.14 38.97
CA SER A 158 -6.39 -5.10 39.69
C SER A 158 -6.22 -5.13 41.21
N GLY A 159 -5.04 -5.54 41.70
CA GLY A 159 -4.81 -5.79 43.12
C GLY A 159 -5.56 -7.02 43.64
N ILE A 160 -5.06 -7.61 44.73
CA ILE A 160 -5.72 -8.75 45.37
C ILE A 160 -6.75 -8.21 46.37
N PRO A 161 -8.06 -8.55 46.25
CA PRO A 161 -9.06 -8.16 47.24
C PRO A 161 -8.69 -8.67 48.65
N ALA A 162 -8.97 -7.88 49.68
CA ALA A 162 -8.68 -8.25 51.07
C ALA A 162 -9.57 -9.39 51.60
N GLU A 163 -10.75 -9.59 50.99
CA GLU A 163 -11.70 -10.65 51.35
C GLU A 163 -11.30 -11.99 50.72
N SER A 164 -11.26 -13.06 51.54
CA SER A 164 -10.86 -14.41 51.11
C SER A 164 -11.70 -14.97 49.97
N ASP A 165 -13.02 -14.77 50.04
CA ASP A 165 -13.97 -15.40 49.12
C ASP A 165 -13.91 -14.75 47.72
N GLN A 166 -13.75 -13.42 47.68
CA GLN A 166 -13.56 -12.67 46.44
C GLN A 166 -12.18 -12.96 45.82
N LYS A 167 -11.15 -13.11 46.66
CA LYS A 167 -9.81 -13.51 46.23
C LYS A 167 -9.84 -14.89 45.59
N GLU A 168 -10.47 -15.89 46.21
CA GLU A 168 -10.56 -17.25 45.68
C GLU A 168 -11.35 -17.30 44.36
N ALA A 169 -12.46 -16.54 44.26
CA ALA A 169 -13.25 -16.45 43.02
C ALA A 169 -12.47 -15.84 41.85
N LEU A 170 -11.78 -14.71 42.07
CA LEU A 170 -10.97 -14.04 41.04
C LEU A 170 -9.81 -14.93 40.60
N THR A 171 -9.09 -15.49 41.57
CA THR A 171 -7.94 -16.36 41.33
C THR A 171 -8.36 -17.66 40.62
N GLY A 172 -9.52 -18.23 40.98
CA GLY A 172 -10.09 -19.39 40.33
C GLY A 172 -10.48 -19.12 38.87
N LYS A 173 -11.08 -17.95 38.59
CA LYS A 173 -11.41 -17.52 37.23
C LYS A 173 -10.14 -17.38 36.37
N ILE A 174 -9.15 -16.64 36.85
CA ILE A 174 -7.88 -16.43 36.14
C ILE A 174 -7.17 -17.75 35.90
N LYS A 175 -7.12 -18.63 36.90
CA LYS A 175 -6.53 -19.97 36.74
C LYS A 175 -7.24 -20.78 35.65
N SER A 176 -8.56 -20.66 35.54
CA SER A 176 -9.32 -21.33 34.48
C SER A 176 -9.00 -20.77 33.08
N GLU A 177 -8.86 -19.44 32.96
CA GLU A 177 -8.49 -18.76 31.71
C GLU A 177 -7.06 -19.13 31.28
N VAL A 178 -6.09 -19.04 32.19
CA VAL A 178 -4.70 -19.45 31.95
C VAL A 178 -4.63 -20.93 31.55
N ASN A 179 -5.40 -21.81 32.21
CA ASN A 179 -5.43 -23.22 31.82
C ASN A 179 -6.06 -23.45 30.44
N SER A 180 -7.04 -22.62 30.03
CA SER A 180 -7.59 -22.66 28.68
C SER A 180 -6.53 -22.24 27.65
N MET A 181 -5.83 -21.14 27.89
CA MET A 181 -4.76 -20.65 27.02
C MET A 181 -3.62 -21.66 26.88
N MET A 182 -3.28 -22.40 27.95
CA MET A 182 -2.29 -23.47 27.86
C MET A 182 -2.76 -24.66 27.02
N LYS A 183 -4.07 -25.00 27.05
CA LYS A 183 -4.62 -26.00 26.13
C LYS A 183 -4.57 -25.51 24.68
N ASP A 184 -4.84 -24.23 24.45
CA ASP A 184 -4.75 -23.63 23.11
C ASP A 184 -3.30 -23.65 22.61
N LYS A 185 -2.31 -23.38 23.47
CA LYS A 185 -0.89 -23.57 23.18
C LYS A 185 -0.57 -25.01 22.76
N ASP A 186 -1.02 -25.99 23.53
CA ASP A 186 -0.77 -27.42 23.22
C ASP A 186 -1.43 -27.82 21.88
N ALA A 187 -2.61 -27.28 21.59
CA ALA A 187 -3.29 -27.45 20.31
C ALA A 187 -2.51 -26.81 19.15
N ILE A 188 -1.99 -25.59 19.33
CA ILE A 188 -1.13 -24.90 18.34
C ILE A 188 0.14 -25.72 18.08
N HIS A 189 0.82 -26.20 19.12
CA HIS A 189 2.01 -27.04 18.97
C HIS A 189 1.72 -28.32 18.21
N THR A 190 0.60 -28.98 18.52
CA THR A 190 0.16 -30.20 17.83
C THR A 190 -0.12 -29.92 16.34
N ALA A 191 -0.89 -28.87 16.04
CA ALA A 191 -1.20 -28.47 14.66
C ALA A 191 0.06 -28.07 13.87
N ARG A 192 0.98 -27.34 14.52
CA ARG A 192 2.28 -26.95 13.95
C ARG A 192 3.12 -28.17 13.63
N GLN A 193 3.19 -29.15 14.54
CA GLN A 193 3.94 -30.38 14.31
C GLN A 193 3.36 -31.15 13.12
N GLN A 194 2.04 -31.30 13.03
CA GLN A 194 1.37 -31.95 11.89
C GLN A 194 1.72 -31.28 10.55
N SER A 195 1.67 -29.95 10.47
CA SER A 195 2.02 -29.22 9.24
C SER A 195 3.52 -29.24 8.95
N ARG A 196 4.39 -29.25 9.98
CA ARG A 196 5.84 -29.43 9.80
C ARG A 196 6.18 -30.82 9.26
N ASP A 197 5.56 -31.86 9.80
CA ASP A 197 5.78 -33.24 9.36
C ASP A 197 5.34 -33.43 7.90
N ARG A 198 4.18 -32.86 7.52
CA ARG A 198 3.72 -32.84 6.12
C ARG A 198 4.62 -32.04 5.21
N LYS A 199 5.05 -30.84 5.63
CA LYS A 199 6.02 -30.03 4.87
C LYS A 199 7.34 -30.80 4.68
N GLN A 200 7.85 -31.44 5.73
CA GLN A 200 9.07 -32.22 5.65
C GLN A 200 8.93 -33.46 4.76
N TYR A 201 7.75 -34.10 4.76
CA TYR A 201 7.44 -35.19 3.83
C TYR A 201 7.49 -34.72 2.37
N LEU A 202 6.87 -33.59 2.05
CA LEU A 202 6.90 -33.00 0.69
C LEU A 202 8.31 -32.57 0.26
N LEU A 203 9.12 -32.05 1.18
CA LEU A 203 10.50 -31.64 0.90
C LEU A 203 11.50 -32.81 0.76
N LYS A 204 11.13 -34.01 1.23
CA LYS A 204 11.96 -35.23 1.07
C LYS A 204 11.78 -35.89 -0.29
N ASP A 205 10.79 -35.48 -1.06
CA ASP A 205 10.58 -35.95 -2.43
C ASP A 205 11.79 -35.57 -3.30
N GLU A 206 12.42 -36.56 -3.95
CA GLU A 206 13.68 -36.37 -4.70
C GLU A 206 13.51 -35.38 -5.86
N GLU A 207 12.34 -35.37 -6.49
CA GLU A 207 12.01 -34.46 -7.59
C GLU A 207 11.96 -33.00 -7.10
N LEU A 208 11.24 -32.75 -6.00
CA LEU A 208 11.07 -31.40 -5.46
C LEU A 208 12.38 -30.87 -4.88
N LYS A 209 13.13 -31.75 -4.21
CA LYS A 209 14.44 -31.42 -3.63
C LYS A 209 15.44 -31.05 -4.72
N GLY A 210 15.51 -31.82 -5.81
CA GLY A 210 16.36 -31.49 -6.95
C GLY A 210 16.04 -30.12 -7.56
N LEU A 211 14.75 -29.76 -7.65
CA LEU A 211 14.32 -28.46 -8.17
C LEU A 211 14.65 -27.28 -7.24
N ILE A 212 14.57 -27.49 -5.93
CA ILE A 212 14.97 -26.48 -4.92
C ILE A 212 16.49 -26.31 -4.92
N ASP A 213 17.25 -27.41 -4.94
CA ASP A 213 18.73 -27.38 -4.95
C ASP A 213 19.26 -26.69 -6.23
N ASN A 214 18.57 -26.88 -7.36
CA ASN A 214 18.85 -26.20 -8.63
C ASN A 214 18.34 -24.75 -8.72
N LYS A 215 17.77 -24.21 -7.63
CA LYS A 215 17.18 -22.86 -7.55
C LYS A 215 16.06 -22.59 -8.57
N ILE A 216 15.42 -23.64 -9.08
CA ILE A 216 14.24 -23.53 -9.94
C ILE A 216 13.02 -23.19 -9.08
N ILE A 217 12.92 -23.75 -7.87
CA ILE A 217 11.92 -23.34 -6.87
C ILE A 217 12.61 -22.45 -5.85
N ALA A 218 12.15 -21.22 -5.71
CA ALA A 218 12.69 -20.25 -4.77
C ALA A 218 11.63 -19.80 -3.75
N PRO A 219 12.01 -19.60 -2.48
CA PRO A 219 11.15 -18.90 -1.53
C PRO A 219 11.11 -17.41 -1.87
N SER A 220 9.90 -16.87 -2.07
CA SER A 220 9.61 -15.44 -2.09
C SER A 220 8.83 -15.05 -0.84
N VAL A 221 8.77 -13.73 -0.61
CA VAL A 221 7.94 -13.14 0.44
C VAL A 221 6.47 -13.19 -0.01
N HIS A 222 5.61 -13.79 0.82
CA HIS A 222 4.17 -13.72 0.60
C HIS A 222 3.69 -12.27 0.83
N PRO A 223 2.69 -11.76 0.08
CA PRO A 223 2.09 -10.45 0.30
C PRO A 223 1.92 -10.07 1.77
N ASN A 224 2.47 -8.90 2.10
CA ASN A 224 2.55 -8.36 3.46
C ASN A 224 1.16 -8.08 4.06
N PHE A 225 1.12 -8.05 5.39
CA PHE A 225 0.02 -7.45 6.13
C PHE A 225 0.37 -6.00 6.42
N HIS A 226 -0.66 -5.15 6.49
CA HIS A 226 -0.49 -3.73 6.71
C HIS A 226 -1.33 -3.25 7.90
N THR A 227 -0.82 -2.21 8.55
CA THR A 227 -1.56 -1.37 9.51
C THR A 227 -1.24 0.09 9.22
N GLN A 228 -2.14 0.99 9.59
CA GLN A 228 -1.90 2.43 9.46
C GLN A 228 -0.82 2.87 10.46
N GLN A 229 0.06 3.79 10.03
CA GLN A 229 1.01 4.45 10.93
C GLN A 229 0.34 5.44 11.88
N ASP A 230 0.88 5.60 13.08
CA ASP A 230 0.50 6.68 13.99
C ASP A 230 0.76 8.06 13.35
N PRO A 231 -0.10 9.08 13.58
CA PRO A 231 0.13 10.41 13.04
C PRO A 231 1.49 10.97 13.51
N THR A 232 2.24 11.56 12.59
CA THR A 232 3.54 12.18 12.86
C THR A 232 3.40 13.67 13.10
N LEU A 233 3.84 14.12 14.27
CA LEU A 233 3.89 15.52 14.66
C LEU A 233 5.27 16.10 14.34
N LEU A 234 5.28 17.28 13.71
CA LEU A 234 6.48 18.08 13.49
C LEU A 234 6.34 19.41 14.24
N VAL A 235 7.41 19.81 14.91
CA VAL A 235 7.52 21.10 15.60
C VAL A 235 8.68 21.87 14.98
N GLY A 236 8.36 23.03 14.39
CA GLY A 236 9.33 23.95 13.79
C GLY A 236 10.01 24.84 14.81
N HIS A 237 11.11 25.48 14.38
CA HIS A 237 11.94 26.41 15.16
C HIS A 237 12.65 25.84 16.41
N ILE A 238 12.55 24.53 16.67
CA ILE A 238 13.31 23.89 17.74
C ILE A 238 14.50 23.15 17.13
N GLN A 239 15.70 23.55 17.52
CA GLN A 239 16.93 22.92 17.04
C GLN A 239 17.03 21.48 17.56
N SER A 240 17.53 20.59 16.69
CA SER A 240 17.90 19.24 17.10
C SER A 240 18.95 19.30 18.20
N ALA A 241 18.69 18.57 19.28
CA ALA A 241 19.66 18.38 20.36
C ALA A 241 20.86 17.52 19.91
N TRP A 242 20.68 16.73 18.85
CA TRP A 242 21.66 15.77 18.40
C TRP A 242 22.71 16.43 17.49
N PRO A 243 23.99 16.02 17.63
CA PRO A 243 25.06 16.55 16.78
C PRO A 243 24.90 16.05 15.33
N HIS A 244 25.50 16.75 14.36
CA HIS A 244 25.36 16.40 12.94
C HIS A 244 26.06 15.07 12.57
N ASP A 245 27.13 14.73 13.30
CA ASP A 245 27.90 13.50 13.16
C ASP A 245 27.35 12.35 14.03
N TRP A 246 26.09 12.44 14.46
CA TRP A 246 25.44 11.43 15.30
C TRP A 246 25.48 10.02 14.68
N LEU A 247 25.42 9.91 13.36
CA LEU A 247 25.47 8.63 12.63
C LEU A 247 26.90 8.16 12.34
N ASP A 248 27.91 9.00 12.57
CA ASP A 248 29.29 8.65 12.30
C ASP A 248 29.84 7.68 13.37
N PRO A 249 30.82 6.83 13.02
CA PRO A 249 31.43 5.92 13.99
C PRO A 249 31.95 6.67 15.22
N LEU A 250 31.45 6.30 16.40
CA LEU A 250 31.85 6.93 17.65
C LEU A 250 33.36 6.71 17.90
N PHE A 251 34.12 7.81 17.94
CA PHE A 251 35.54 7.75 18.27
C PHE A 251 35.73 7.40 19.75
N VAL A 252 36.20 6.18 20.01
CA VAL A 252 36.54 5.73 21.37
C VAL A 252 38.00 6.04 21.64
N ARG A 253 38.26 6.82 22.69
CA ARG A 253 39.62 7.11 23.17
C ARG A 253 40.13 5.97 24.04
N VAL A 254 41.38 5.53 23.82
CA VAL A 254 42.05 4.62 24.77
C VAL A 254 42.77 5.42 25.85
N ASN A 255 43.14 4.76 26.95
CA ASN A 255 43.78 5.42 28.10
C ASN A 255 45.01 6.27 27.70
N THR A 256 45.79 5.82 26.71
CA THR A 256 46.99 6.53 26.22
C THR A 256 46.70 7.84 25.50
N ASP A 257 45.47 8.05 25.03
CA ASP A 257 45.09 9.21 24.24
C ASP A 257 44.64 10.40 25.09
N ILE A 258 44.42 10.18 26.39
CA ILE A 258 43.97 11.20 27.35
C ILE A 258 45.13 12.16 27.64
N ILE A 259 44.87 13.47 27.57
CA ILE A 259 45.91 14.52 27.72
C ILE A 259 46.67 14.37 29.04
N ALA A 260 45.93 14.17 30.14
CA ALA A 260 46.48 14.03 31.49
C ALA A 260 47.09 12.64 31.80
N TRP A 261 46.99 11.65 30.89
CA TRP A 261 47.54 10.31 31.13
C TRP A 261 49.07 10.29 31.27
N LYS A 262 49.74 11.25 30.61
CA LYS A 262 51.20 11.43 30.70
C LYS A 262 51.65 12.01 32.05
N SER A 263 50.75 12.61 32.82
CA SER A 263 50.99 13.23 34.13
C SER A 263 50.66 12.28 35.30
N ARG A 264 51.05 11.00 35.19
CA ARG A 264 50.64 9.91 36.10
C ARG A 264 50.91 10.17 37.59
N ASP A 265 51.96 10.92 37.91
CA ASP A 265 52.35 11.23 39.29
C ASP A 265 51.40 12.21 40.00
N LYS A 266 50.67 13.06 39.25
CA LYS A 266 49.67 14.00 39.80
C LYS A 266 48.30 13.37 40.04
N LEU A 267 48.02 12.20 39.44
CA LEU A 267 46.74 11.51 39.52
C LEU A 267 46.42 11.01 40.95
N GLY A 268 47.45 10.77 41.76
CA GLY A 268 47.30 10.31 43.14
C GLY A 268 46.61 11.33 44.06
N GLU A 269 46.83 12.63 43.84
CA GLU A 269 46.24 13.70 44.66
C GLU A 269 44.74 13.89 44.36
N VAL A 270 44.34 13.79 43.09
CA VAL A 270 42.94 13.90 42.63
C VAL A 270 42.09 12.72 43.11
N ARG A 271 42.68 11.53 43.21
CA ARG A 271 42.02 10.27 43.63
C ARG A 271 41.35 10.41 45.00
N ASN A 272 42.03 11.05 45.94
CA ASN A 272 41.59 11.23 47.33
C ASN A 272 40.50 12.30 47.48
N GLY A 273 40.42 13.28 46.57
CA GLY A 273 39.50 14.42 46.68
C GLY A 273 38.10 14.18 46.14
N VAL A 274 37.92 13.24 45.18
CA VAL A 274 36.68 13.08 44.39
C VAL A 274 35.99 11.72 44.62
N GLY A 275 36.51 10.90 45.53
CA GLY A 275 35.90 9.60 45.89
C GLY A 275 36.05 8.51 44.82
N ILE A 276 37.06 8.63 43.95
CA ILE A 276 37.38 7.71 42.86
C ILE A 276 37.72 6.30 43.38
N ASP A 277 38.17 6.17 44.63
CA ASP A 277 38.48 4.90 45.28
C ASP A 277 37.28 3.96 45.45
N LYS A 278 36.04 4.47 45.31
CA LYS A 278 34.81 3.66 45.35
C LYS A 278 34.50 2.94 44.03
N LEU A 279 35.19 3.29 42.93
CA LEU A 279 35.02 2.63 41.63
C LEU A 279 35.80 1.30 41.57
N PRO A 280 35.44 0.36 40.68
CA PRO A 280 36.21 -0.86 40.45
C PRO A 280 37.69 -0.57 40.13
N LYS A 281 38.63 -1.33 40.70
CA LYS A 281 40.09 -1.11 40.55
C LYS A 281 40.57 -0.95 39.11
N SER A 282 39.90 -1.62 38.16
CA SER A 282 40.23 -1.57 36.74
C SER A 282 40.00 -0.21 36.07
N ILE A 283 39.10 0.64 36.59
CA ILE A 283 38.75 1.93 35.97
C ILE A 283 39.24 3.15 36.77
N GLN A 284 39.77 2.95 37.97
CA GLN A 284 40.16 4.05 38.86
C GLN A 284 41.25 4.95 38.26
N GLU A 285 42.28 4.37 37.63
CA GLU A 285 43.36 5.15 36.99
C GLU A 285 42.84 5.99 35.82
N THR A 286 41.97 5.40 35.00
CA THR A 286 41.32 6.09 33.88
C THR A 286 40.42 7.22 34.38
N ALA A 287 39.61 6.99 35.43
CA ALA A 287 38.73 8.00 36.01
C ALA A 287 39.52 9.19 36.58
N ALA A 288 40.65 8.94 37.25
CA ALA A 288 41.54 9.99 37.74
C ALA A 288 42.11 10.83 36.58
N ALA A 289 42.57 10.18 35.51
CA ALA A 289 43.11 10.88 34.34
C ALA A 289 42.08 11.76 33.63
N LEU A 290 40.83 11.29 33.50
CA LEU A 290 39.74 12.10 32.93
C LEU A 290 39.38 13.31 33.80
N THR A 291 39.50 13.18 35.13
CA THR A 291 39.16 14.25 36.07
C THR A 291 40.20 15.37 36.02
N GLU A 292 41.49 15.01 35.94
CA GLU A 292 42.57 15.99 35.76
C GLU A 292 42.48 16.68 34.39
N GLU A 293 42.21 15.93 33.31
CA GLU A 293 41.96 16.49 31.98
C GLU A 293 40.82 17.52 32.01
N PHE A 294 39.75 17.27 32.76
CA PHE A 294 38.64 18.22 32.92
C PHE A 294 39.04 19.53 33.61
N ILE A 295 39.92 19.46 34.62
CA ILE A 295 40.43 20.64 35.35
C ILE A 295 41.34 21.45 34.42
N GLU A 296 42.28 20.81 33.72
CA GLU A 296 43.19 21.47 32.78
C GLU A 296 42.42 22.20 31.67
N LEU A 297 41.41 21.56 31.07
CA LEU A 297 40.57 22.15 30.01
C LEU A 297 39.63 23.25 30.51
N THR A 298 39.47 23.42 31.82
CA THR A 298 38.67 24.50 32.40
C THR A 298 39.44 25.82 32.51
N VAL A 299 40.77 25.78 32.55
CA VAL A 299 41.62 26.96 32.70
C VAL A 299 41.90 27.65 31.34
N ASP A 300 41.83 26.94 30.22
CA ASP A 300 42.17 27.42 28.86
C ASP A 300 41.05 28.24 28.15
N GLN A 301 40.20 28.95 28.90
CA GLN A 301 39.02 29.67 28.37
C GLN A 301 39.31 30.85 27.43
N ILE A 302 40.56 31.32 27.31
CA ILE A 302 40.88 32.57 26.60
C ILE A 302 41.53 32.30 25.22
N HIS A 303 42.33 31.23 25.07
CA HIS A 303 42.88 30.79 23.78
C HIS A 303 43.09 29.26 23.78
N PRO A 304 42.53 28.50 22.82
CA PRO A 304 42.67 27.05 22.79
C PRO A 304 44.11 26.67 22.50
N LYS A 305 44.82 26.08 23.46
CA LYS A 305 46.12 25.46 23.20
C LYS A 305 45.92 24.23 22.29
N PRO A 306 46.81 24.00 21.30
CA PRO A 306 46.81 22.77 20.53
C PRO A 306 47.08 21.58 21.46
N ALA A 307 46.38 20.45 21.23
CA ALA A 307 46.63 19.24 22.00
C ALA A 307 48.08 18.78 21.84
N PRO A 308 48.74 18.28 22.90
CA PRO A 308 50.08 17.71 22.79
C PRO A 308 50.15 16.60 21.73
N PRO A 309 51.26 16.48 20.97
CA PRO A 309 51.40 15.46 19.94
C PRO A 309 51.16 14.05 20.51
N GLY A 310 50.29 13.29 19.83
CA GLY A 310 49.87 11.94 20.23
C GLY A 310 48.78 11.88 21.31
N THR A 311 48.03 12.96 21.56
CA THR A 311 46.85 12.97 22.44
C THR A 311 45.63 13.51 21.69
N LEU A 312 44.43 13.06 22.07
CA LEU A 312 43.16 13.45 21.46
C LEU A 312 42.32 14.24 22.46
N LYS A 313 41.75 15.36 22.01
CA LYS A 313 40.79 16.13 22.79
C LYS A 313 39.53 15.31 23.09
N PRO A 314 38.79 15.65 24.16
CA PRO A 314 37.49 15.03 24.42
C PRO A 314 36.55 15.17 23.22
N LEU A 315 35.69 14.16 23.04
CA LEU A 315 34.61 14.20 22.07
C LEU A 315 33.73 15.44 22.32
N TYR A 316 33.35 16.15 21.26
CA TYR A 316 32.60 17.42 21.28
C TYR A 316 33.36 18.68 21.75
N HIS A 317 34.69 18.62 21.92
CA HIS A 317 35.52 19.81 22.22
C HIS A 317 35.94 20.58 20.95
N ASP A 318 35.18 20.44 19.88
CA ASP A 318 35.40 21.03 18.57
C ASP A 318 34.32 22.09 18.26
N THR A 319 34.47 22.75 17.11
CA THR A 319 33.50 23.73 16.60
C THR A 319 32.52 23.04 15.67
N ASP A 320 31.21 23.21 15.88
CA ASP A 320 30.17 22.71 14.97
C ASP A 320 30.30 23.46 13.62
N PRO A 321 30.52 22.75 12.49
CA PRO A 321 30.60 23.33 11.16
C PRO A 321 29.30 24.01 10.70
N ARG A 322 28.14 23.68 11.29
CA ARG A 322 26.84 24.29 10.93
C ARG A 322 26.66 25.69 11.50
N TYR A 323 27.08 25.87 12.75
CA TYR A 323 26.81 27.09 13.53
C TYR A 323 28.07 27.87 13.88
N SER A 324 29.26 27.32 13.59
CA SER A 324 30.57 27.87 13.99
C SER A 324 30.69 28.13 15.50
N THR A 325 29.84 27.49 16.30
CA THR A 325 29.84 27.53 17.76
C THR A 325 30.55 26.31 18.32
N ARG A 326 31.06 26.43 19.53
CA ARG A 326 31.75 25.34 20.21
C ARG A 326 30.74 24.34 20.77
N ARG A 327 30.86 23.04 20.46
CA ARG A 327 29.83 22.05 20.83
C ARG A 327 29.73 21.79 22.33
N ASP A 328 30.84 21.91 23.07
CA ASP A 328 30.88 21.82 24.53
C ASP A 328 30.80 23.20 25.23
N GLY A 329 30.54 24.28 24.50
CA GLY A 329 30.41 25.63 25.05
C GLY A 329 28.96 26.05 25.22
N TRP A 330 28.56 26.43 26.43
CA TRP A 330 27.19 26.93 26.70
C TRP A 330 27.13 28.45 26.89
N ASP A 331 28.24 29.18 26.78
CA ASP A 331 28.33 30.65 26.68
C ASP A 331 27.42 31.46 27.63
N ASP A 332 27.48 31.21 28.95
CA ASP A 332 26.64 31.84 29.98
C ASP A 332 25.11 31.64 29.77
N THR A 333 24.72 30.68 28.94
CA THR A 333 23.32 30.27 28.71
C THR A 333 22.97 29.05 29.54
N GLN A 334 21.69 28.93 29.88
CA GLN A 334 21.18 27.70 30.48
C GLN A 334 21.17 26.59 29.41
N PRO A 335 21.75 25.41 29.68
CA PRO A 335 21.77 24.34 28.70
C PRO A 335 20.36 23.84 28.39
N PHE A 336 20.12 23.52 27.12
CA PHE A 336 18.84 23.06 26.62
C PHE A 336 19.03 21.91 25.63
N PHE A 337 18.53 20.72 25.96
CA PHE A 337 18.62 19.49 25.18
C PHE A 337 17.26 18.76 25.12
N PRO A 338 16.38 19.08 24.14
CA PRO A 338 15.07 18.44 24.05
C PRO A 338 15.21 16.92 23.89
N LEU A 339 14.56 16.16 24.79
CA LEU A 339 14.71 14.71 24.88
C LEU A 339 13.41 13.97 24.58
N PHE A 340 12.29 14.40 25.19
CA PHE A 340 10.99 13.76 24.99
C PHE A 340 9.87 14.76 24.81
N LEU A 341 8.87 14.32 24.04
CA LEU A 341 7.64 15.03 23.78
C LEU A 341 6.53 14.34 24.57
N GLU A 342 5.81 15.12 25.39
CA GLU A 342 4.58 14.67 26.03
C GLU A 342 3.40 15.29 25.29
N TRP A 343 2.47 14.45 24.85
CA TRP A 343 1.30 14.86 24.09
C TRP A 343 0.02 14.31 24.74
N GLU A 344 -1.06 15.07 24.61
CA GLU A 344 -2.41 14.66 24.93
C GLU A 344 -3.34 15.08 23.80
N ALA A 345 -4.20 14.16 23.37
CA ALA A 345 -5.15 14.38 22.29
C ALA A 345 -6.56 13.96 22.72
N GLU A 346 -7.53 14.81 22.42
CA GLU A 346 -8.96 14.51 22.55
C GLU A 346 -9.46 13.94 21.22
N TYR A 347 -9.83 12.66 21.19
CA TYR A 347 -10.34 11.94 20.03
C TYR A 347 -11.87 11.78 20.10
N GLY A 348 -12.58 12.30 19.11
CA GLY A 348 -14.01 12.09 18.90
C GLY A 348 -14.25 11.03 17.81
N HIS A 349 -14.99 9.98 18.17
CA HIS A 349 -15.31 8.86 17.25
C HIS A 349 -16.62 9.12 16.49
N ILE A 350 -16.57 9.17 15.16
CA ILE A 350 -17.71 9.54 14.29
C ILE A 350 -18.25 8.28 13.60
N ASP A 351 -19.53 7.92 13.76
CA ASP A 351 -20.06 6.66 13.20
C ASP A 351 -19.71 6.42 11.71
N TYR A 352 -19.33 5.19 11.39
CA TYR A 352 -18.87 4.78 10.07
C TYR A 352 -19.93 4.96 8.96
N MET A 353 -21.24 5.01 9.27
CA MET A 353 -22.27 5.31 8.25
C MET A 353 -22.20 6.72 7.69
N GLU A 354 -21.53 7.63 8.41
CA GLU A 354 -21.31 9.00 7.98
C GLU A 354 -20.13 9.12 7.02
N TRP A 355 -19.38 8.04 6.78
CA TRP A 355 -18.22 8.06 5.90
C TRP A 355 -18.55 7.51 4.52
N SER A 356 -18.00 8.14 3.49
CA SER A 356 -18.08 7.72 2.09
C SER A 356 -16.72 7.85 1.42
N LEU A 357 -16.37 6.87 0.59
CA LEU A 357 -15.19 6.88 -0.24
C LEU A 357 -15.50 7.63 -1.55
N GLU A 358 -14.91 8.81 -1.75
CA GLU A 358 -15.21 9.67 -2.90
C GLU A 358 -13.94 10.35 -3.43
N GLU A 359 -13.97 10.76 -4.70
CA GLU A 359 -12.94 11.62 -5.26
C GLU A 359 -13.15 13.05 -4.77
N ARG A 360 -12.15 13.58 -4.07
CA ARG A 360 -12.22 14.89 -3.42
C ARG A 360 -10.98 15.70 -3.76
N LYS A 361 -11.17 17.01 -3.89
CA LYS A 361 -10.07 17.97 -3.99
C LYS A 361 -9.71 18.44 -2.59
N SER A 362 -8.47 18.22 -2.19
CA SER A 362 -7.94 18.82 -0.97
C SER A 362 -7.60 20.30 -1.21
N CYS A 363 -7.48 21.07 -0.13
CA CYS A 363 -7.15 22.49 -0.20
C CYS A 363 -5.74 22.67 -0.80
N GLY A 364 -5.63 23.39 -1.93
CA GLY A 364 -4.35 23.70 -2.57
C GLY A 364 -3.89 22.75 -3.69
N GLN A 365 -4.67 21.75 -4.09
CA GLN A 365 -4.35 20.89 -5.25
C GLN A 365 -5.20 21.17 -6.50
N GLY A 366 -4.61 20.90 -7.67
CA GLY A 366 -5.30 20.90 -8.97
C GLY A 366 -6.10 19.61 -9.25
N SER A 367 -5.58 18.46 -8.82
CA SER A 367 -6.11 17.10 -9.06
C SER A 367 -7.06 16.62 -7.96
N THR A 368 -7.94 15.67 -8.31
CA THR A 368 -8.85 14.97 -7.38
C THR A 368 -8.20 13.68 -6.89
N LYS A 369 -8.24 13.41 -5.58
CA LYS A 369 -7.76 12.14 -5.01
C LYS A 369 -8.91 11.37 -4.37
N LEU A 370 -8.81 10.03 -4.40
CA LEU A 370 -9.76 9.16 -3.73
C LEU A 370 -9.48 9.13 -2.23
N SER A 371 -10.39 9.66 -1.42
CA SER A 371 -10.26 9.66 0.03
C SER A 371 -11.60 9.46 0.72
N TYR A 372 -11.52 8.98 1.96
CA TYR A 372 -12.68 8.95 2.83
C TYR A 372 -13.00 10.34 3.34
N GLY A 373 -14.28 10.69 3.34
CA GLY A 373 -14.73 11.73 4.24
C GLY A 373 -16.22 11.71 4.45
N ILE A 374 -16.73 12.79 5.05
CA ILE A 374 -18.08 12.81 5.60
C ILE A 374 -19.08 12.92 4.45
N LYS A 375 -20.05 12.01 4.43
CA LYS A 375 -21.12 11.88 3.44
C LYS A 375 -22.12 13.02 3.56
N SER A 376 -22.49 13.38 4.79
CA SER A 376 -23.38 14.51 5.02
C SER A 376 -22.65 15.82 4.75
N LYS A 377 -23.29 16.71 3.99
CA LYS A 377 -22.83 18.08 3.77
C LYS A 377 -23.19 19.00 4.95
N ASP A 378 -23.96 18.49 5.90
CA ASP A 378 -24.30 19.21 7.13
C ASP A 378 -23.10 19.22 8.10
N PRO A 379 -22.92 20.31 8.87
CA PRO A 379 -21.85 20.40 9.84
C PRO A 379 -22.02 19.35 10.95
N LEU A 380 -20.93 18.64 11.28
CA LEU A 380 -20.92 17.65 12.36
C LEU A 380 -21.33 18.25 13.72
N TYR A 381 -20.83 19.43 14.06
CA TYR A 381 -21.18 20.15 15.29
C TYR A 381 -22.69 20.48 15.42
N GLY A 382 -23.44 20.42 14.31
CA GLY A 382 -24.89 20.66 14.30
C GLY A 382 -25.73 19.45 14.70
N LYS A 383 -25.13 18.25 14.80
CA LYS A 383 -25.83 17.02 15.18
C LYS A 383 -25.99 16.92 16.69
N ASP A 384 -27.10 16.32 17.13
CA ASP A 384 -27.46 16.16 18.56
C ASP A 384 -26.39 15.41 19.38
N GLU A 385 -25.66 14.50 18.73
CA GLU A 385 -24.56 13.73 19.34
C GLU A 385 -23.39 14.64 19.78
N TRP A 386 -23.08 15.65 18.97
CA TRP A 386 -21.93 16.55 19.18
C TRP A 386 -22.32 17.89 19.82
N ASN A 387 -23.61 18.21 19.86
CA ASN A 387 -24.11 19.43 20.48
C ASN A 387 -24.06 19.36 22.02
N PRO A 388 -23.20 20.17 22.70
CA PRO A 388 -23.07 20.13 24.15
C PRO A 388 -24.35 20.51 24.91
N SER A 389 -25.28 21.23 24.27
CA SER A 389 -26.58 21.58 24.87
C SER A 389 -27.55 20.40 24.94
N VAL A 390 -27.38 19.39 24.09
CA VAL A 390 -28.23 18.18 24.03
C VAL A 390 -27.53 17.01 24.72
N THR A 391 -26.28 16.76 24.35
CA THR A 391 -25.46 15.67 24.87
C THR A 391 -24.25 16.27 25.60
N PRO A 392 -24.20 16.21 26.95
CA PRO A 392 -23.03 16.66 27.71
C PRO A 392 -21.75 15.99 27.23
N LYS A 393 -20.61 16.69 27.21
CA LYS A 393 -19.31 16.16 26.75
C LYS A 393 -18.94 14.80 27.37
N LEU A 394 -19.28 14.57 28.64
CA LEU A 394 -19.06 13.30 29.35
C LEU A 394 -19.82 12.09 28.79
N LYS A 395 -20.90 12.33 28.04
CA LYS A 395 -21.73 11.31 27.38
C LYS A 395 -21.43 11.19 25.87
N GLN A 396 -20.61 12.09 25.33
CA GLN A 396 -20.18 12.03 23.93
C GLN A 396 -19.11 10.94 23.76
N ASN A 397 -18.96 10.42 22.55
CA ASN A 397 -17.97 9.38 22.21
C ASN A 397 -16.56 9.98 22.07
N ILE A 398 -16.09 10.62 23.14
CA ILE A 398 -14.82 11.34 23.23
C ILE A 398 -13.87 10.57 24.14
N ARG A 399 -12.61 10.45 23.74
CA ARG A 399 -11.53 9.83 24.52
C ARG A 399 -10.34 10.76 24.61
N ILE A 400 -9.78 10.88 25.82
CA ILE A 400 -8.50 11.56 26.03
C ILE A 400 -7.40 10.49 25.92
N LEU A 401 -6.49 10.69 24.98
CA LEU A 401 -5.34 9.83 24.71
C LEU A 401 -4.08 10.62 25.09
N SER A 402 -3.07 9.96 25.65
CA SER A 402 -1.85 10.66 26.06
C SER A 402 -0.64 9.75 25.95
N GLY A 403 0.46 10.27 25.42
CA GLY A 403 1.70 9.52 25.26
C GLY A 403 2.94 10.35 25.54
N ARG A 404 4.06 9.64 25.68
CA ARG A 404 5.40 10.23 25.75
C ARG A 404 6.29 9.57 24.73
N VAL A 405 6.95 10.37 23.90
CA VAL A 405 7.77 9.88 22.79
C VAL A 405 9.13 10.54 22.80
N LEU A 406 10.16 9.81 22.40
CA LEU A 406 11.51 10.35 22.25
C LEU A 406 11.60 11.23 21.00
N ILE A 407 12.23 12.39 21.14
CA ILE A 407 12.39 13.33 20.03
C ILE A 407 13.69 13.00 19.28
N LEU A 408 13.56 12.73 17.98
CA LEU A 408 14.68 12.46 17.09
C LEU A 408 14.64 13.41 15.88
N PRO A 409 15.79 13.77 15.29
CA PRO A 409 15.87 14.62 14.10
C PRO A 409 15.61 13.80 12.83
N GLN A 410 14.57 12.97 12.84
CA GLN A 410 14.30 12.05 11.74
C GLN A 410 13.92 12.80 10.46
N ALA A 411 13.08 13.84 10.54
CA ALA A 411 12.68 14.60 9.36
C ALA A 411 13.87 15.19 8.59
N SER A 412 14.84 15.81 9.28
CA SER A 412 16.01 16.41 8.63
C SER A 412 16.98 15.36 8.08
N LEU A 413 17.17 14.24 8.79
CA LEU A 413 18.02 13.13 8.30
C LEU A 413 17.39 12.43 7.09
N SER A 414 16.10 12.15 7.14
CA SER A 414 15.37 11.54 6.02
C SER A 414 15.38 12.46 4.79
N LEU A 415 15.16 13.76 5.00
CA LEU A 415 15.26 14.75 3.92
C LEU A 415 16.68 14.80 3.34
N TYR A 416 17.70 14.85 4.19
CA TYR A 416 19.10 14.85 3.75
C TYR A 416 19.42 13.61 2.91
N ALA A 417 19.00 12.42 3.35
CA ALA A 417 19.22 11.17 2.63
C ALA A 417 18.51 11.16 1.27
N GLN A 418 17.26 11.62 1.21
CA GLN A 418 16.50 11.69 -0.04
C GLN A 418 17.06 12.72 -1.01
N VAL A 419 17.40 13.92 -0.55
CA VAL A 419 18.03 14.96 -1.38
C VAL A 419 19.36 14.44 -1.93
N LYS A 420 20.17 13.77 -1.10
CA LYS A 420 21.41 13.14 -1.55
C LYS A 420 21.16 12.06 -2.60
N GLN A 421 20.21 11.16 -2.36
CA GLN A 421 19.84 10.12 -3.32
C GLN A 421 19.38 10.72 -4.66
N MET A 422 18.60 11.80 -4.62
CA MET A 422 18.17 12.50 -5.83
C MET A 422 19.37 13.09 -6.58
N ILE A 423 20.27 13.79 -5.89
CA ILE A 423 21.49 14.34 -6.50
C ILE A 423 22.32 13.23 -7.16
N ASP A 424 22.42 12.06 -6.51
CA ASP A 424 23.17 10.90 -7.03
C ASP A 424 22.47 10.23 -8.23
N GLN A 425 21.14 10.31 -8.35
CA GLN A 425 20.34 9.62 -9.37
C GLN A 425 19.97 10.51 -10.58
N THR A 426 19.97 11.83 -10.42
CA THR A 426 19.53 12.78 -11.47
C THR A 426 20.70 13.22 -12.36
N PRO A 427 20.56 13.19 -13.71
CA PRO A 427 21.54 13.75 -14.63
C PRO A 427 21.81 15.25 -14.39
N GLU A 428 23.05 15.72 -14.59
CA GLU A 428 23.48 17.10 -14.27
C GLU A 428 22.62 18.21 -14.93
N GLU A 429 22.08 17.97 -16.13
CA GLU A 429 21.23 18.92 -16.87
C GLU A 429 19.86 19.12 -16.20
N GLU A 430 19.23 18.05 -15.74
CA GLU A 430 17.94 18.10 -15.03
C GLU A 430 18.11 18.64 -13.62
N LEU A 431 19.23 18.31 -12.97
CA LEU A 431 19.58 18.82 -11.65
C LEU A 431 19.71 20.36 -11.65
N LYS A 432 20.37 20.94 -12.66
CA LYS A 432 20.46 22.40 -12.83
C LYS A 432 19.10 23.05 -13.09
N LYS A 433 18.21 22.37 -13.82
CA LYS A 433 16.84 22.87 -14.08
C LYS A 433 15.98 22.85 -12.82
N ALA A 434 16.12 21.83 -11.97
CA ALA A 434 15.35 21.65 -10.74
C ALA A 434 15.85 22.55 -9.59
N LEU A 435 17.18 22.72 -9.45
CA LEU A 435 17.81 23.51 -8.40
C LEU A 435 18.05 24.99 -8.76
N GLY A 436 17.92 25.36 -10.03
CA GLY A 436 18.28 26.69 -10.52
C GLY A 436 19.78 26.97 -10.37
N ASP A 437 20.15 28.16 -9.88
CA ASP A 437 21.54 28.60 -9.67
C ASP A 437 22.17 28.11 -8.34
N MET A 438 21.47 27.28 -7.56
CA MET A 438 21.94 26.85 -6.24
C MET A 438 22.88 25.65 -6.33
N ASP A 439 24.03 25.74 -5.68
CA ASP A 439 25.03 24.67 -5.63
C ASP A 439 24.48 23.47 -4.80
N PRO A 440 24.50 22.23 -5.32
CA PRO A 440 24.04 21.03 -4.62
C PRO A 440 24.70 20.84 -3.24
N GLU A 441 25.98 21.19 -3.09
CA GLU A 441 26.68 21.05 -1.81
C GLU A 441 26.16 22.05 -0.75
N VAL A 442 25.80 23.25 -1.19
CA VAL A 442 25.23 24.30 -0.32
C VAL A 442 23.83 23.88 0.14
N LEU A 443 23.02 23.28 -0.74
CA LEU A 443 21.71 22.75 -0.38
C LEU A 443 21.83 21.68 0.72
N LEU A 444 22.74 20.72 0.56
CA LEU A 444 22.97 19.68 1.57
C LEU A 444 23.41 20.26 2.92
N GLN A 445 24.23 21.31 2.91
CA GLN A 445 24.65 22.01 4.13
C GLN A 445 23.49 22.78 4.79
N ASP A 446 22.65 23.43 3.99
CA ASP A 446 21.54 24.26 4.49
C ASP A 446 20.35 23.42 4.97
N VAL A 447 20.09 22.25 4.36
CA VAL A 447 19.10 21.27 4.86
C VAL A 447 19.42 20.86 6.30
N GLY A 448 20.71 20.70 6.64
CA GLY A 448 21.16 20.38 8.00
C GLY A 448 21.01 21.50 9.03
N LYS A 449 20.74 22.74 8.58
CA LYS A 449 20.48 23.90 9.46
C LYS A 449 19.00 24.06 9.81
N LEU A 450 18.11 23.36 9.12
CA LEU A 450 16.68 23.43 9.36
C LEU A 450 16.34 22.86 10.75
N ALA A 451 15.70 23.69 11.58
CA ALA A 451 15.36 23.37 12.96
C ALA A 451 13.98 22.70 13.06
N PHE A 452 13.91 21.43 12.66
CA PHE A 452 12.70 20.62 12.75
C PHE A 452 12.87 19.45 13.71
N LEU A 453 11.90 19.30 14.61
CA LEU A 453 11.74 18.10 15.43
C LEU A 453 10.52 17.33 14.93
N SER A 454 10.67 16.03 14.70
CA SER A 454 9.56 15.18 14.27
C SER A 454 9.46 13.96 15.18
N SER A 455 8.23 13.58 15.52
CA SER A 455 7.97 12.35 16.25
C SER A 455 6.60 11.77 15.86
N PRO A 456 6.50 10.46 15.59
CA PRO A 456 5.19 9.80 15.57
C PRO A 456 4.53 9.97 16.95
N LEU A 457 3.21 10.12 16.98
CA LEU A 457 2.39 10.08 18.20
C LEU A 457 2.24 8.61 18.64
N SER A 458 3.37 7.96 18.90
CA SER A 458 3.45 6.53 19.19
C SER A 458 2.48 6.13 20.30
N GLY A 459 1.65 5.13 20.01
CA GLY A 459 0.63 4.61 20.91
C GLY A 459 -0.76 5.22 20.71
N PHE A 460 -0.95 6.15 19.77
CA PHE A 460 -2.26 6.72 19.47
C PHE A 460 -3.29 5.64 19.10
N HIS A 461 -2.98 4.78 18.13
CA HIS A 461 -3.88 3.68 17.75
C HIS A 461 -3.97 2.60 18.84
N ASP A 462 -2.88 2.34 19.56
CA ASP A 462 -2.87 1.38 20.67
C ASP A 462 -3.86 1.77 21.77
N HIS A 463 -3.94 3.05 22.12
CA HIS A 463 -4.92 3.54 23.11
C HIS A 463 -6.37 3.30 22.66
N LEU A 464 -6.64 3.36 21.36
CA LEU A 464 -7.96 3.02 20.78
C LEU A 464 -8.25 1.52 20.85
N LEU A 465 -7.21 0.68 20.77
CA LEU A 465 -7.28 -0.75 21.06
C LEU A 465 -7.24 -1.09 22.56
N THR A 466 -7.29 -0.09 23.45
CA THR A 466 -7.18 -0.24 24.92
C THR A 466 -5.84 -0.85 25.38
N MET A 467 -4.78 -0.54 24.65
CA MET A 467 -3.38 -0.84 24.99
C MET A 467 -2.63 0.46 25.22
N SER A 468 -1.58 0.43 26.02
CA SER A 468 -0.72 1.59 26.32
C SER A 468 0.72 1.22 26.03
N GLN A 469 1.40 2.10 25.30
CA GLN A 469 2.85 2.06 25.19
C GLN A 469 3.49 2.77 26.38
N GLY A 470 4.65 2.29 26.83
CA GLY A 470 5.42 2.94 27.88
C GLY A 470 6.23 1.98 28.73
N THR A 471 7.03 2.56 29.63
CA THR A 471 7.79 1.81 30.62
C THR A 471 6.85 1.26 31.68
N HIS A 472 6.77 -0.08 31.73
CA HIS A 472 6.00 -0.82 32.71
C HIS A 472 6.83 -1.99 33.25
N ILE A 473 6.32 -2.67 34.27
CA ILE A 473 7.00 -3.81 34.89
C ILE A 473 6.81 -5.04 33.99
N LYS A 474 7.91 -5.57 33.47
CA LYS A 474 7.90 -6.83 32.71
C LYS A 474 8.12 -8.02 33.63
N PRO A 475 7.46 -9.16 33.38
CA PRO A 475 7.67 -10.38 34.16
C PRO A 475 9.02 -11.04 33.86
N THR A 476 9.64 -10.69 32.73
CA THR A 476 10.91 -11.23 32.25
C THR A 476 11.98 -10.15 32.19
N PHE A 477 13.24 -10.54 32.41
CA PHE A 477 14.40 -9.67 32.26
C PHE A 477 15.53 -10.40 31.53
N ARG A 478 16.43 -9.63 30.90
CA ARG A 478 17.58 -10.17 30.18
C ARG A 478 18.85 -9.53 30.68
N GLN A 479 19.80 -10.33 31.15
CA GLN A 479 21.15 -9.87 31.43
C GLN A 479 21.92 -9.69 30.11
N PRO A 480 22.84 -8.72 29.99
CA PRO A 480 23.65 -8.53 28.79
C PRO A 480 24.36 -9.83 28.36
N GLY A 481 24.09 -10.30 27.13
CA GLY A 481 24.64 -11.56 26.61
C GLY A 481 23.96 -12.86 27.09
N GLY A 482 22.96 -12.77 27.98
CA GLY A 482 22.25 -13.91 28.57
C GLY A 482 20.96 -14.31 27.83
N LYS A 483 20.38 -15.44 28.29
CA LYS A 483 19.01 -15.89 27.93
C LYS A 483 17.98 -15.09 28.73
N LEU A 484 16.72 -15.16 28.30
CA LEU A 484 15.59 -14.53 29.00
C LEU A 484 15.35 -15.26 30.34
N GLU A 485 15.36 -14.52 31.45
CA GLU A 485 15.05 -15.03 32.79
C GLU A 485 13.75 -14.37 33.31
N TYR A 486 13.13 -14.95 34.33
CA TYR A 486 11.89 -14.44 34.94
C TYR A 486 12.13 -13.93 36.36
N ILE A 487 11.32 -12.96 36.77
CA ILE A 487 11.31 -12.45 38.14
C ILE A 487 10.54 -13.45 39.02
N LYS A 488 11.14 -13.92 40.12
CA LYS A 488 10.52 -14.93 41.00
C LYS A 488 9.20 -14.45 41.59
N GLU A 489 9.12 -13.16 41.88
CA GLU A 489 7.95 -12.47 42.42
C GLU A 489 6.81 -12.34 41.40
N ALA A 490 7.08 -12.54 40.10
CA ALA A 490 6.05 -12.52 39.06
C ALA A 490 5.23 -13.82 38.98
N THR A 491 5.63 -14.89 39.68
CA THR A 491 4.93 -16.19 39.66
C THR A 491 3.89 -16.28 40.78
N SER A 492 2.75 -16.89 40.48
CA SER A 492 1.67 -17.10 41.46
C SER A 492 1.03 -18.47 41.22
N LYS A 493 1.30 -19.40 42.15
CA LYS A 493 0.74 -20.77 42.11
C LYS A 493 -0.77 -20.77 42.27
N GLU A 494 -1.31 -19.83 43.04
CA GLU A 494 -2.75 -19.69 43.26
C GLU A 494 -3.47 -19.31 41.96
N ALA A 495 -2.96 -18.30 41.24
CA ALA A 495 -3.52 -17.81 39.97
C ALA A 495 -3.16 -18.65 38.73
N GLY A 496 -2.29 -19.66 38.88
CA GLY A 496 -1.90 -20.55 37.79
C GLY A 496 -0.73 -20.05 36.92
N PHE A 497 -0.01 -19.01 37.36
CA PHE A 497 1.22 -18.53 36.74
C PHE A 497 2.42 -19.29 37.29
N LEU A 498 2.73 -20.43 36.66
CA LEU A 498 3.93 -21.24 36.94
C LEU A 498 5.13 -20.73 36.13
N ASP A 499 6.33 -21.09 36.57
CA ASP A 499 7.62 -20.69 35.98
C ASP A 499 7.66 -20.89 34.45
N ASP A 500 7.30 -22.09 33.97
CA ASP A 500 7.28 -22.42 32.54
C ASP A 500 6.28 -21.57 31.73
N ARG A 501 5.20 -21.11 32.36
CA ARG A 501 4.14 -20.31 31.70
C ARG A 501 4.56 -18.85 31.57
N VAL A 502 5.28 -18.32 32.57
CA VAL A 502 5.81 -16.96 32.53
C VAL A 502 6.97 -16.86 31.53
N VAL A 503 7.84 -17.87 31.46
CA VAL A 503 8.90 -17.95 30.45
C VAL A 503 8.31 -18.01 29.02
N TYR A 504 7.14 -18.65 28.86
CA TYR A 504 6.47 -18.74 27.56
C TYR A 504 5.98 -17.40 27.01
N MET A 505 5.73 -16.37 27.85
CA MET A 505 5.34 -15.02 27.39
C MET A 505 6.42 -14.39 26.50
N GLY A 506 7.69 -14.76 26.69
CA GLY A 506 8.78 -14.37 25.80
C GLY A 506 8.99 -12.86 25.72
N THR A 507 9.14 -12.36 24.48
CA THR A 507 9.34 -10.95 24.14
C THR A 507 8.04 -10.18 23.93
N GLU A 508 6.90 -10.86 23.81
CA GLU A 508 5.58 -10.27 23.53
C GLU A 508 4.95 -9.62 24.78
N THR A 509 5.76 -8.84 25.51
CA THR A 509 5.39 -8.15 26.76
C THR A 509 5.65 -6.64 26.68
N ASP A 510 5.83 -6.10 25.48
CA ASP A 510 6.15 -4.67 25.28
C ASP A 510 4.92 -3.76 25.34
N LEU A 511 3.76 -4.27 24.90
CA LEU A 511 2.49 -3.52 24.87
C LEU A 511 1.63 -3.85 26.10
N THR A 512 1.37 -2.87 26.96
CA THR A 512 0.61 -3.06 28.19
C THR A 512 -0.90 -2.93 27.94
N PRO A 513 -1.75 -3.88 28.35
CA PRO A 513 -3.19 -3.67 28.29
C PRO A 513 -3.65 -2.64 29.33
N TYR A 514 -4.76 -1.96 29.07
CA TYR A 514 -5.33 -0.99 30.01
C TYR A 514 -5.65 -1.63 31.36
N ALA A 515 -6.31 -2.78 31.38
CA ALA A 515 -6.78 -3.45 32.59
C ALA A 515 -7.38 -2.44 33.59
N GLY A 516 -6.76 -2.27 34.77
CA GLY A 516 -7.11 -1.23 35.76
C GLY A 516 -6.22 0.01 35.77
N LEU A 517 -5.23 0.12 34.89
CA LEU A 517 -4.23 1.21 34.86
C LEU A 517 -4.82 2.54 34.39
N VAL A 518 -5.61 2.52 33.32
CA VAL A 518 -6.14 3.73 32.68
C VAL A 518 -7.65 3.85 32.96
N PRO A 519 -8.10 4.91 33.66
CA PRO A 519 -9.52 5.11 33.90
C PRO A 519 -10.22 5.45 32.59
N VAL A 520 -11.39 4.83 32.38
CA VAL A 520 -12.27 5.11 31.24
C VAL A 520 -13.60 5.62 31.79
N SER A 521 -14.19 6.63 31.14
CA SER A 521 -15.53 7.12 31.51
C SER A 521 -16.54 5.98 31.46
N THR A 522 -17.29 5.80 32.54
CA THR A 522 -18.39 4.83 32.64
C THR A 522 -19.75 5.44 32.30
N GLU A 523 -19.79 6.76 32.06
CA GLU A 523 -21.03 7.48 31.72
C GLU A 523 -21.38 7.39 30.24
N THR A 524 -20.41 7.09 29.38
CA THR A 524 -20.61 6.89 27.94
C THR A 524 -21.20 5.51 27.66
N LYS A 525 -22.20 5.42 26.79
CA LYS A 525 -22.74 4.13 26.32
C LYS A 525 -21.80 3.41 25.34
N ASP A 526 -20.80 4.12 24.82
CA ASP A 526 -19.87 3.64 23.82
C ASP A 526 -18.75 2.77 24.41
N SER A 527 -18.28 1.80 23.61
CA SER A 527 -17.09 1.04 23.97
C SER A 527 -15.83 1.91 23.87
N PRO A 528 -14.90 1.85 24.84
CA PRO A 528 -13.58 2.46 24.69
C PRO A 528 -12.80 1.79 23.57
N PHE A 529 -12.98 0.48 23.38
CA PHE A 529 -12.30 -0.28 22.35
C PHE A 529 -12.87 0.03 20.96
N LYS A 530 -12.01 0.51 20.05
CA LYS A 530 -12.34 0.80 18.66
C LYS A 530 -11.53 -0.11 17.73
N PRO A 531 -12.16 -1.11 17.08
CA PRO A 531 -11.45 -2.01 16.16
C PRO A 531 -11.05 -1.35 14.83
N VAL A 532 -11.80 -0.32 14.43
CA VAL A 532 -11.53 0.51 13.24
C VAL A 532 -11.53 1.96 13.72
N THR A 533 -10.49 2.71 13.36
CA THR A 533 -10.40 4.14 13.69
C THR A 533 -11.10 4.95 12.62
N HIS A 534 -12.09 5.75 13.00
CA HIS A 534 -12.77 6.72 12.14
C HIS A 534 -13.25 7.89 13.00
N GLY A 535 -12.69 9.07 12.81
CA GLY A 535 -12.97 10.18 13.72
C GLY A 535 -12.13 11.42 13.51
N GLN A 536 -12.15 12.30 14.51
CA GLN A 536 -11.36 13.52 14.53
C GLN A 536 -10.64 13.64 15.88
N PHE A 537 -9.43 14.20 15.90
CA PHE A 537 -8.74 14.50 17.14
C PHE A 537 -8.19 15.92 17.17
N LYS A 538 -8.10 16.51 18.37
CA LYS A 538 -7.38 17.76 18.63
C LYS A 538 -6.32 17.54 19.70
N ILE A 539 -5.24 18.31 19.66
CA ILE A 539 -4.19 18.27 20.68
C ILE A 539 -4.59 19.22 21.82
N THR A 540 -4.69 18.68 23.04
CA THR A 540 -5.02 19.42 24.27
C THR A 540 -3.80 19.74 25.13
N LYS A 541 -2.71 18.97 24.97
CA LYS A 541 -1.45 19.20 25.66
C LYS A 541 -0.28 18.85 24.74
N LEU A 542 0.71 19.73 24.67
CA LEU A 542 1.95 19.50 23.94
C LEU A 542 3.12 20.13 24.68
N ASN A 543 3.98 19.29 25.25
CA ASN A 543 5.12 19.71 26.05
C ASN A 543 6.41 19.08 25.52
N VAL A 544 7.43 19.89 25.28
CA VAL A 544 8.79 19.40 24.98
C VAL A 544 9.60 19.47 26.26
N ILE A 545 10.17 18.35 26.67
CA ILE A 545 10.91 18.21 27.91
C ILE A 545 12.37 17.89 27.61
N ASP A 546 13.25 18.65 28.25
CA ASP A 546 14.69 18.58 28.12
C ASP A 546 15.30 17.59 29.12
N LYS A 547 16.47 17.04 28.78
CA LYS A 547 17.35 16.26 29.66
C LYS A 547 17.63 16.95 31.00
N PHE A 548 17.67 18.29 31.04
CA PHE A 548 17.86 19.07 32.28
C PHE A 548 16.56 19.36 33.06
N GLY A 549 15.41 18.83 32.63
CA GLY A 549 14.12 19.00 33.29
C GLY A 549 13.39 20.31 32.97
N GLN A 550 13.88 21.09 32.00
CA GLN A 550 13.16 22.25 31.47
C GLN A 550 11.99 21.81 30.59
N VAL A 551 10.89 22.54 30.64
CA VAL A 551 9.68 22.23 29.87
C VAL A 551 9.27 23.43 29.02
N ILE A 552 9.01 23.16 27.75
CA ILE A 552 8.42 24.12 26.80
C ILE A 552 6.95 23.72 26.63
N HIS A 553 6.05 24.67 26.86
CA HIS A 553 4.61 24.45 26.76
C HIS A 553 4.05 25.13 25.51
N ALA A 554 3.40 24.37 24.62
CA ALA A 554 2.70 24.93 23.47
C ALA A 554 1.40 25.63 23.88
N LEU A 555 0.72 25.06 24.89
CA LEU A 555 -0.53 25.56 25.46
C LEU A 555 -0.27 25.92 26.91
N ASP A 556 -0.86 27.03 27.38
CA ASP A 556 -0.70 27.47 28.76
C ASP A 556 -1.19 26.38 29.74
N PRO A 557 -0.30 25.77 30.57
CA PRO A 557 -0.67 24.64 31.42
C PRO A 557 -1.45 25.06 32.68
N ARG A 558 -1.66 26.36 32.90
CA ARG A 558 -2.35 26.85 34.10
C ARG A 558 -3.84 26.58 34.01
N TRP A 559 -4.42 26.10 35.12
CA TRP A 559 -5.84 25.77 35.21
C TRP A 559 -6.78 26.99 35.08
N ASP A 560 -6.27 28.20 35.36
CA ASP A 560 -6.99 29.47 35.27
C ASP A 560 -6.83 30.16 33.90
N ALA A 561 -5.99 29.61 33.02
CA ALA A 561 -5.80 30.15 31.67
C ALA A 561 -7.08 29.93 30.83
N ALA A 562 -7.35 30.89 29.93
CA ALA A 562 -8.43 30.73 28.97
C ALA A 562 -8.18 29.48 28.10
N PRO A 563 -9.22 28.71 27.73
CA PRO A 563 -9.07 27.54 26.88
C PRO A 563 -8.43 27.94 25.54
N GLN A 564 -7.25 27.39 25.28
CA GLN A 564 -6.50 27.58 24.04
C GLN A 564 -6.60 26.31 23.21
N ASN A 565 -6.70 26.47 21.89
CA ASN A 565 -6.67 25.36 20.96
C ASN A 565 -5.47 25.52 20.02
N LEU A 566 -4.68 24.47 19.89
CA LEU A 566 -3.58 24.42 18.93
C LEU A 566 -4.14 24.32 17.50
N ARG A 567 -3.55 25.03 16.55
CA ARG A 567 -3.89 24.95 15.12
C ARG A 567 -2.72 24.38 14.34
N PRO A 568 -2.59 23.05 14.28
CA PRO A 568 -1.53 22.45 13.48
C PRO A 568 -1.80 22.64 11.98
N CYS A 569 -0.73 22.80 11.21
CA CYS A 569 -0.76 22.65 9.77
C CYS A 569 -1.00 21.17 9.45
N LEU A 570 -2.12 20.86 8.80
CA LEU A 570 -2.52 19.48 8.52
C LEU A 570 -2.04 19.08 7.14
N SER A 571 -1.47 17.88 7.03
CA SER A 571 -1.23 17.27 5.74
C SER A 571 -2.56 16.92 5.06
N GLU A 572 -2.48 16.65 3.77
CA GLU A 572 -3.65 16.31 2.96
C GLU A 572 -4.44 15.13 3.53
N PHE A 573 -3.75 14.13 4.07
CA PHE A 573 -4.38 12.91 4.60
C PHE A 573 -5.20 13.18 5.87
N PHE A 574 -4.76 14.13 6.71
CA PHE A 574 -5.43 14.47 7.97
C PHE A 574 -6.31 15.72 7.92
N GLY A 575 -6.41 16.36 6.75
CA GLY A 575 -7.21 17.56 6.55
C GLY A 575 -8.72 17.28 6.69
N PRO A 576 -9.47 18.00 7.54
CA PRO A 576 -10.91 17.87 7.58
C PRO A 576 -11.54 18.43 6.30
N GLN A 577 -12.69 17.87 5.92
CA GLN A 577 -13.43 18.33 4.76
C GLN A 577 -13.85 19.80 4.91
N SER A 578 -13.65 20.61 3.87
CA SER A 578 -14.15 21.98 3.84
C SER A 578 -15.64 22.01 3.48
N LEU A 579 -16.44 22.72 4.27
CA LEU A 579 -17.84 23.02 4.00
C LEU A 579 -17.97 24.12 2.94
N ALA A 580 -19.16 24.28 2.35
CA ALA A 580 -19.40 25.25 1.27
C ALA A 580 -19.14 26.72 1.65
N ASN A 581 -19.17 27.04 2.94
CA ASN A 581 -18.85 28.33 3.53
C ASN A 581 -17.34 28.53 3.81
N GLY A 582 -16.49 27.57 3.41
CA GLY A 582 -15.04 27.60 3.64
C GLY A 582 -14.61 27.21 5.06
N THR A 583 -15.52 26.84 5.96
CA THR A 583 -15.18 26.36 7.31
C THR A 583 -14.89 24.86 7.30
N PRO A 584 -13.96 24.34 8.12
CA PRO A 584 -13.73 22.90 8.23
C PRO A 584 -14.93 22.21 8.91
N ASN A 585 -15.30 21.02 8.42
CA ASN A 585 -16.36 20.19 8.99
C ASN A 585 -15.85 19.47 10.24
N ILE A 586 -16.07 20.05 11.42
CA ILE A 586 -15.51 19.56 12.69
C ILE A 586 -16.58 19.27 13.74
N VAL A 587 -16.26 18.42 14.72
CA VAL A 587 -17.18 18.01 15.82
C VAL A 587 -17.53 19.16 16.79
N GLU A 588 -16.65 20.15 16.96
CA GLU A 588 -16.88 21.31 17.83
C GLU A 588 -16.99 22.59 16.99
N LYS A 589 -17.96 23.46 17.29
CA LYS A 589 -18.17 24.68 16.50
C LYS A 589 -16.92 25.59 16.58
N PRO A 590 -16.35 26.02 15.44
CA PRO A 590 -15.22 26.94 15.45
C PRO A 590 -15.63 28.32 16.02
N LEU A 591 -14.71 28.97 16.73
CA LEU A 591 -14.93 30.31 17.30
C LEU A 591 -14.94 31.38 16.19
N GLU A 592 -15.83 32.38 16.29
CA GLU A 592 -16.18 33.36 15.24
C GLU A 592 -15.03 34.29 14.74
N ARG A 593 -13.80 34.13 15.24
CA ARG A 593 -12.62 34.94 14.86
C ARG A 593 -11.38 34.09 14.55
N GLN A 594 -11.53 32.77 14.48
CA GLN A 594 -10.41 31.85 14.33
C GLN A 594 -10.43 31.24 12.92
N GLN A 595 -9.40 31.53 12.13
CA GLN A 595 -9.13 30.87 10.85
C GLN A 595 -8.28 29.61 11.08
N GLY A 596 -8.58 28.53 10.35
CA GLY A 596 -7.91 27.23 10.46
C GLY A 596 -8.67 26.19 11.29
N SER A 597 -8.31 24.91 11.14
CA SER A 597 -8.87 23.81 11.92
C SER A 597 -8.04 23.53 13.18
N HIS A 598 -8.72 23.21 14.28
CA HIS A 598 -8.08 22.68 15.50
C HIS A 598 -8.19 21.15 15.58
N TYR A 599 -8.98 20.54 14.70
CA TYR A 599 -9.15 19.10 14.61
C TYR A 599 -8.48 18.57 13.35
N ALA A 600 -7.72 17.49 13.50
CA ALA A 600 -7.27 16.62 12.44
C ALA A 600 -8.32 15.51 12.22
N GLN A 601 -8.59 15.16 10.97
CA GLN A 601 -9.53 14.10 10.59
C GLN A 601 -8.78 12.82 10.25
N ILE A 602 -9.10 11.73 10.93
CA ILE A 602 -8.51 10.41 10.65
C ILE A 602 -9.52 9.60 9.83
N PRO A 603 -9.19 9.23 8.58
CA PRO A 603 -10.07 8.40 7.77
C PRO A 603 -10.19 6.97 8.34
N PRO A 604 -11.28 6.25 8.03
CA PRO A 604 -11.47 4.84 8.37
C PRO A 604 -10.23 3.99 8.05
N HIS A 605 -9.72 3.25 9.02
CA HIS A 605 -8.72 2.21 8.79
C HIS A 605 -8.75 1.15 9.90
N ILE A 606 -8.22 -0.03 9.61
CA ILE A 606 -8.26 -1.20 10.49
C ILE A 606 -7.07 -1.16 11.45
N ASN A 607 -7.33 -1.24 12.76
CA ASN A 607 -6.30 -1.19 13.82
C ASN A 607 -5.63 -2.55 14.08
N GLN A 608 -5.65 -3.46 13.11
CA GLN A 608 -5.05 -4.79 13.23
C GLN A 608 -4.52 -5.24 11.87
N LEU A 609 -3.60 -6.20 11.87
CA LEU A 609 -2.97 -6.72 10.66
C LEU A 609 -4.03 -7.14 9.63
N ALA A 610 -4.08 -6.46 8.49
CA ALA A 610 -5.01 -6.74 7.41
C ALA A 610 -4.32 -6.65 6.04
N ARG A 611 -4.84 -7.36 5.04
CA ARG A 611 -4.36 -7.26 3.66
C ARG A 611 -5.50 -7.41 2.66
N VAL A 612 -5.37 -6.74 1.52
CA VAL A 612 -6.22 -6.98 0.35
C VAL A 612 -5.53 -8.02 -0.51
N ASN A 613 -6.18 -9.15 -0.73
CA ASN A 613 -5.73 -10.15 -1.70
C ASN A 613 -6.37 -9.85 -3.05
N SER A 614 -5.56 -9.83 -4.10
CA SER A 614 -5.98 -9.77 -5.50
C SER A 614 -5.40 -10.95 -6.26
N SER A 615 -6.22 -11.71 -6.96
CA SER A 615 -5.77 -12.82 -7.81
C SER A 615 -6.64 -12.94 -9.06
N PHE A 616 -6.05 -13.41 -10.16
CA PHE A 616 -6.84 -13.95 -11.27
C PHE A 616 -7.45 -15.28 -10.85
N VAL A 617 -8.68 -15.56 -11.29
CA VAL A 617 -9.45 -16.71 -10.82
C VAL A 617 -10.04 -17.54 -11.96
N ILE A 618 -10.13 -18.85 -11.75
CA ILE A 618 -10.81 -19.78 -12.65
C ILE A 618 -11.82 -20.61 -11.89
N MET A 619 -12.86 -21.05 -12.59
CA MET A 619 -13.83 -21.98 -12.05
C MET A 619 -13.36 -23.41 -12.30
N ASP A 620 -13.15 -24.17 -11.24
CA ASP A 620 -12.77 -25.58 -11.32
C ASP A 620 -13.96 -26.46 -11.79
N SER A 621 -13.66 -27.70 -12.17
CA SER A 621 -14.61 -28.79 -12.44
C SER A 621 -15.68 -28.97 -11.36
N SER A 622 -15.36 -28.61 -10.11
CA SER A 622 -16.26 -28.62 -8.95
C SER A 622 -17.22 -27.42 -8.88
N GLY A 623 -17.03 -26.40 -9.73
CA GLY A 623 -17.78 -25.14 -9.69
C GLY A 623 -17.27 -24.14 -8.65
N GLU A 624 -16.12 -24.40 -8.00
CA GLU A 624 -15.49 -23.48 -7.06
C GLU A 624 -14.51 -22.53 -7.78
N TRP A 625 -14.44 -21.28 -7.35
CA TRP A 625 -13.46 -20.30 -7.85
C TRP A 625 -12.12 -20.51 -7.16
N ILE A 626 -11.06 -20.73 -7.93
CA ILE A 626 -9.70 -20.98 -7.45
C ILE A 626 -8.77 -19.89 -8.02
N PRO A 627 -7.86 -19.32 -7.20
CA PRO A 627 -6.84 -18.42 -7.70
C PRO A 627 -5.88 -19.16 -8.65
N GLN A 628 -5.52 -18.51 -9.73
CA GLN A 628 -4.60 -19.07 -10.72
C GLN A 628 -3.16 -19.12 -10.20
N ASN A 629 -2.43 -20.12 -10.69
CA ASN A 629 -1.00 -20.23 -10.54
C ASN A 629 -0.27 -19.39 -11.60
N GLU A 630 1.03 -19.19 -11.40
CA GLU A 630 1.89 -18.36 -12.28
C GLU A 630 1.99 -18.85 -13.73
N TRP A 631 1.59 -20.11 -13.98
CA TRP A 631 1.62 -20.80 -15.27
C TRP A 631 0.25 -21.04 -15.89
N ASP A 632 -0.83 -20.67 -15.19
CA ASP A 632 -2.18 -20.75 -15.73
C ASP A 632 -2.44 -19.53 -16.63
N LYS A 633 -3.27 -19.69 -17.65
CA LYS A 633 -3.64 -18.59 -18.55
C LYS A 633 -4.82 -17.81 -17.93
N PRO A 634 -4.67 -16.55 -17.48
CA PRO A 634 -5.76 -15.74 -16.90
C PRO A 634 -6.81 -15.28 -17.90
N ILE A 635 -6.49 -15.43 -19.18
CA ILE A 635 -7.22 -14.83 -20.28
C ILE A 635 -8.15 -15.88 -20.87
N TRP A 636 -9.46 -15.62 -20.80
CA TRP A 636 -10.48 -16.49 -21.39
C TRP A 636 -10.93 -16.01 -22.79
N GLY A 637 -10.40 -14.88 -23.27
CA GLY A 637 -10.60 -14.37 -24.62
C GLY A 637 -9.93 -13.02 -24.84
N TRP A 638 -9.91 -12.58 -26.10
CA TRP A 638 -9.36 -11.28 -26.49
C TRP A 638 -10.34 -10.52 -27.38
N LEU A 639 -10.23 -9.19 -27.31
CA LEU A 639 -11.05 -8.24 -28.03
C LEU A 639 -10.13 -7.30 -28.80
N VAL A 640 -10.39 -7.13 -30.09
CA VAL A 640 -9.70 -6.13 -30.91
C VAL A 640 -10.74 -5.29 -31.61
N TYR A 641 -10.62 -3.97 -31.47
CA TYR A 641 -11.54 -3.04 -32.11
C TYR A 641 -11.07 -2.72 -33.53
N ASN A 642 -11.91 -2.96 -34.54
CA ASN A 642 -11.67 -2.55 -35.91
C ASN A 642 -12.43 -1.23 -36.17
N TYR A 643 -11.66 -0.14 -36.29
CA TYR A 643 -12.20 1.20 -36.51
C TYR A 643 -12.88 1.36 -37.88
N LEU A 644 -12.42 0.63 -38.91
CA LEU A 644 -12.95 0.76 -40.28
C LEU A 644 -14.38 0.24 -40.39
N ASP A 645 -14.64 -0.95 -39.84
CA ASP A 645 -15.92 -1.65 -39.98
C ASP A 645 -16.87 -1.40 -38.81
N GLN A 646 -16.46 -0.58 -37.83
CA GLN A 646 -17.13 -0.45 -36.52
C GLN A 646 -17.46 -1.84 -35.94
N ALA A 647 -16.46 -2.72 -35.95
CA ALA A 647 -16.60 -4.12 -35.60
C ALA A 647 -15.65 -4.52 -34.46
N ILE A 648 -16.06 -5.51 -33.68
CA ILE A 648 -15.22 -6.14 -32.65
C ILE A 648 -14.81 -7.52 -33.14
N GLN A 649 -13.52 -7.77 -33.17
CA GLN A 649 -12.94 -9.08 -33.46
C GLN A 649 -12.63 -9.78 -32.15
N PHE A 650 -13.14 -11.01 -32.02
CA PHE A 650 -12.90 -11.86 -30.87
C PHE A 650 -11.83 -12.89 -31.20
N PHE A 651 -10.87 -13.08 -30.30
CA PHE A 651 -9.88 -14.14 -30.40
C PHE A 651 -10.01 -15.05 -29.16
N HIS A 652 -9.69 -16.32 -29.36
CA HIS A 652 -9.60 -17.30 -28.27
C HIS A 652 -8.40 -17.00 -27.36
N GLU A 653 -8.31 -17.67 -26.21
CA GLU A 653 -7.23 -17.58 -25.21
C GLU A 653 -5.81 -17.58 -25.82
N ASP A 654 -5.58 -18.41 -26.83
CA ASP A 654 -4.30 -18.57 -27.54
C ASP A 654 -4.04 -17.50 -28.62
N GLY A 655 -4.89 -16.48 -28.75
CA GLY A 655 -4.78 -15.45 -29.79
C GLY A 655 -5.22 -15.91 -31.19
N THR A 656 -5.87 -17.06 -31.32
CA THR A 656 -6.47 -17.49 -32.59
C THR A 656 -7.77 -16.74 -32.85
N PHE A 657 -7.94 -16.21 -34.07
CA PHE A 657 -9.17 -15.54 -34.47
C PHE A 657 -10.39 -16.45 -34.30
N TYR A 658 -11.45 -15.95 -33.66
CA TYR A 658 -12.66 -16.71 -33.38
C TYR A 658 -13.85 -16.29 -34.26
N ARG A 659 -14.22 -15.00 -34.22
CA ARG A 659 -15.30 -14.41 -35.05
C ARG A 659 -15.36 -12.90 -34.88
N GLU A 660 -16.09 -12.23 -35.77
CA GLU A 660 -16.37 -10.81 -35.70
C GLU A 660 -17.84 -10.51 -35.41
N VAL A 661 -18.08 -9.38 -34.76
CA VAL A 661 -19.41 -8.79 -34.59
C VAL A 661 -19.35 -7.37 -35.14
N ARG A 662 -20.21 -7.07 -36.12
CA ARG A 662 -20.25 -5.78 -36.82
C ARG A 662 -21.62 -5.12 -36.73
N VAL A 663 -21.63 -3.80 -36.80
CA VAL A 663 -22.87 -3.00 -36.90
C VAL A 663 -23.43 -3.13 -38.32
N ALA A 664 -24.21 -4.19 -38.58
CA ALA A 664 -24.83 -4.46 -39.88
C ALA A 664 -26.12 -5.30 -39.73
N GLY A 665 -26.96 -5.33 -40.77
CA GLY A 665 -28.17 -6.17 -40.86
C GLY A 665 -29.45 -5.54 -40.29
N ASP A 666 -30.57 -6.24 -40.42
CA ASP A 666 -31.93 -5.75 -40.06
C ASP A 666 -32.10 -5.49 -38.55
N THR A 667 -31.40 -6.24 -37.72
CA THR A 667 -31.32 -6.06 -36.26
C THR A 667 -30.30 -4.99 -35.85
N GLY A 668 -29.53 -4.45 -36.81
CA GLY A 668 -28.49 -3.45 -36.62
C GLY A 668 -27.16 -3.98 -36.06
N ALA A 669 -27.08 -5.27 -35.69
CA ALA A 669 -25.85 -5.98 -35.35
C ALA A 669 -25.89 -7.39 -35.95
N THR A 670 -24.82 -7.79 -36.63
CA THR A 670 -24.67 -9.12 -37.26
C THR A 670 -23.41 -9.79 -36.74
N LYS A 671 -23.50 -11.08 -36.41
CA LYS A 671 -22.37 -11.93 -36.03
C LYS A 671 -21.93 -12.78 -37.22
N SER A 672 -20.63 -12.90 -37.45
CA SER A 672 -20.10 -13.85 -38.44
C SER A 672 -20.26 -15.29 -37.96
N GLU A 673 -20.16 -16.25 -38.88
CA GLU A 673 -20.04 -17.66 -38.52
C GLU A 673 -18.76 -17.91 -37.71
N LYS A 674 -18.78 -18.97 -36.90
CA LYS A 674 -17.63 -19.35 -36.07
C LYS A 674 -16.44 -19.69 -36.99
N TRP A 675 -15.29 -19.10 -36.69
CA TRP A 675 -14.01 -19.30 -37.37
C TRP A 675 -13.93 -18.81 -38.81
N LEU A 676 -14.98 -18.20 -39.38
CA LEU A 676 -14.95 -17.61 -40.72
C LEU A 676 -13.83 -16.57 -40.79
N PRO A 677 -12.82 -16.71 -41.69
CA PRO A 677 -12.80 -17.44 -42.95
C PRO A 677 -12.12 -18.84 -42.93
N PHE A 678 -11.67 -19.33 -41.79
CA PHE A 678 -10.96 -20.61 -41.65
C PHE A 678 -11.92 -21.81 -41.65
N LYS A 679 -11.56 -22.88 -42.37
CA LYS A 679 -12.29 -24.17 -42.44
C LYS A 679 -11.66 -25.26 -41.56
N ASN A 680 -12.43 -26.32 -41.27
CA ASN A 680 -12.07 -27.51 -40.48
C ASN A 680 -11.61 -27.22 -39.03
N THR A 681 -12.55 -26.80 -38.17
CA THR A 681 -12.27 -26.48 -36.75
C THR A 681 -13.02 -27.37 -35.76
N ASP A 682 -13.52 -28.53 -36.19
CA ASP A 682 -14.42 -29.40 -35.41
C ASP A 682 -13.82 -29.95 -34.10
N ASP A 683 -12.49 -29.93 -33.95
CA ASP A 683 -11.79 -30.42 -32.75
C ASP A 683 -11.71 -29.40 -31.60
N VAL A 684 -11.97 -28.11 -31.83
CA VAL A 684 -11.87 -27.07 -30.80
C VAL A 684 -13.24 -26.81 -30.16
N SER A 685 -13.64 -27.76 -29.31
CA SER A 685 -14.76 -27.71 -28.34
C SER A 685 -16.15 -27.33 -28.87
N LYS A 686 -17.02 -28.34 -28.98
CA LYS A 686 -18.48 -28.24 -29.19
C LYS A 686 -19.27 -27.58 -28.03
N GLY A 687 -18.60 -26.85 -27.13
CA GLY A 687 -19.22 -26.19 -25.96
C GLY A 687 -19.57 -24.73 -26.22
N THR A 688 -20.67 -24.25 -25.65
CA THR A 688 -20.96 -22.82 -25.51
C THR A 688 -20.07 -22.24 -24.42
N ASN A 689 -18.96 -21.62 -24.80
CA ASN A 689 -18.06 -20.95 -23.84
C ASN A 689 -18.66 -19.62 -23.36
N GLN A 690 -18.20 -19.07 -22.23
CA GLN A 690 -18.59 -17.75 -21.71
C GLN A 690 -18.45 -16.64 -22.78
N LEU A 691 -17.45 -16.78 -23.66
CA LEU A 691 -17.23 -15.91 -24.82
C LEU A 691 -18.43 -15.91 -25.79
N ASP A 692 -19.10 -17.05 -25.97
CA ASP A 692 -20.26 -17.18 -26.85
C ASP A 692 -21.46 -16.41 -26.32
N TYR A 693 -21.67 -16.42 -25.01
CA TYR A 693 -22.72 -15.65 -24.36
C TYR A 693 -22.49 -14.14 -24.49
N LEU A 694 -21.23 -13.69 -24.38
CA LEU A 694 -20.88 -12.28 -24.59
C LEU A 694 -21.14 -11.85 -26.04
N ILE A 695 -20.70 -12.67 -26.99
CA ILE A 695 -20.88 -12.39 -28.43
C ILE A 695 -22.36 -12.40 -28.81
N ASP A 696 -23.12 -13.39 -28.35
CA ASP A 696 -24.55 -13.48 -28.62
C ASP A 696 -25.34 -12.34 -27.98
N ARG A 697 -24.87 -11.79 -26.85
CA ARG A 697 -25.47 -10.59 -26.26
C ARG A 697 -25.20 -9.35 -27.13
N MET A 698 -23.96 -9.17 -27.59
CA MET A 698 -23.60 -8.05 -28.48
C MET A 698 -24.35 -8.11 -29.82
N ALA A 699 -24.57 -9.31 -30.36
CA ALA A 699 -25.28 -9.48 -31.62
C ALA A 699 -26.81 -9.24 -31.52
N LYS A 700 -27.39 -9.30 -30.32
CA LYS A 700 -28.85 -9.14 -30.12
C LYS A 700 -29.31 -7.69 -30.13
N SER A 701 -28.44 -6.72 -29.83
CA SER A 701 -28.82 -5.31 -29.68
C SER A 701 -27.75 -4.40 -30.27
N ARG A 702 -28.15 -3.60 -31.27
CA ARG A 702 -27.31 -2.54 -31.84
C ARG A 702 -26.84 -1.54 -30.78
N ASP A 703 -27.75 -1.12 -29.90
CA ASP A 703 -27.44 -0.13 -28.86
C ASP A 703 -26.39 -0.66 -27.88
N TYR A 704 -26.42 -1.96 -27.58
CA TYR A 704 -25.42 -2.60 -26.74
C TYR A 704 -24.04 -2.63 -27.40
N LEU A 705 -23.98 -3.05 -28.66
CA LEU A 705 -22.72 -3.07 -29.41
C LEU A 705 -22.13 -1.66 -29.56
N ALA A 706 -22.95 -0.67 -29.94
CA ALA A 706 -22.54 0.71 -30.07
C ALA A 706 -22.00 1.28 -28.76
N ALA A 707 -22.67 1.01 -27.63
CA ALA A 707 -22.20 1.46 -26.32
C ALA A 707 -20.86 0.83 -25.93
N ILE A 708 -20.65 -0.46 -26.18
CA ILE A 708 -19.36 -1.12 -25.90
C ILE A 708 -18.25 -0.57 -26.82
N LEU A 709 -18.56 -0.27 -28.08
CA LEU A 709 -17.63 0.38 -29.00
C LEU A 709 -17.24 1.78 -28.53
N ASP A 710 -18.20 2.59 -28.10
CA ASP A 710 -17.96 3.92 -27.52
C ASP A 710 -17.13 3.84 -26.23
N MET A 711 -17.36 2.81 -25.41
CA MET A 711 -16.55 2.55 -24.21
C MET A 711 -15.10 2.22 -24.57
N ILE A 712 -14.87 1.31 -25.51
CA ILE A 712 -13.51 0.92 -25.94
C ILE A 712 -12.80 2.11 -26.59
N GLY A 713 -13.46 2.80 -27.52
CA GLY A 713 -12.91 4.01 -28.15
C GLY A 713 -12.56 5.07 -27.10
N GLY A 714 -13.48 5.35 -26.18
CA GLY A 714 -13.26 6.29 -25.09
C GLY A 714 -12.18 5.87 -24.11
N ALA A 715 -11.89 4.58 -23.92
CA ALA A 715 -10.78 4.12 -23.10
C ALA A 715 -9.43 4.26 -23.83
N MET A 716 -9.40 4.03 -25.14
CA MET A 716 -8.18 4.17 -25.95
C MET A 716 -7.70 5.63 -26.03
N ASP A 717 -8.60 6.61 -25.93
CA ASP A 717 -8.24 8.03 -25.89
C ASP A 717 -7.42 8.42 -24.64
N TYR A 718 -7.57 7.69 -23.53
CA TYR A 718 -6.87 7.95 -22.26
C TYR A 718 -5.75 6.95 -21.98
N ALA A 719 -5.63 5.89 -22.77
CA ALA A 719 -4.61 4.88 -22.58
C ALA A 719 -3.21 5.46 -22.84
N ALA A 720 -2.28 5.27 -21.91
CA ALA A 720 -0.87 5.65 -22.07
C ALA A 720 -0.26 5.07 -23.36
N ALA A 721 0.81 5.66 -23.90
CA ALA A 721 1.46 5.12 -25.11
C ALA A 721 1.86 3.64 -24.92
N ALA A 722 1.55 2.80 -25.91
CA ALA A 722 2.02 1.41 -25.92
C ALA A 722 3.56 1.39 -26.03
N PRO A 723 4.24 0.36 -25.50
CA PRO A 723 5.68 0.21 -25.67
C PRO A 723 6.08 0.29 -27.14
N ASP A 724 7.22 0.91 -27.46
CA ASP A 724 7.69 1.14 -28.84
C ASP A 724 7.82 -0.14 -29.69
N SER A 725 7.94 -1.32 -29.04
CA SER A 725 7.92 -2.63 -29.67
C SER A 725 6.59 -2.98 -30.36
N TYR A 726 5.50 -2.28 -30.01
CA TYR A 726 4.16 -2.41 -30.57
C TYR A 726 3.91 -1.30 -31.61
N ALA A 727 4.43 -1.51 -32.83
CA ALA A 727 4.57 -0.55 -33.93
C ALA A 727 3.45 0.52 -34.06
N GLN A 728 3.86 1.80 -34.04
CA GLN A 728 3.00 3.00 -34.08
C GLN A 728 2.04 3.11 -35.28
N PHE A 729 2.30 2.45 -36.42
CA PHE A 729 1.47 2.56 -37.62
C PHE A 729 0.24 1.63 -37.66
N LEU A 730 0.33 0.40 -37.15
CA LEU A 730 -0.79 -0.56 -37.17
C LEU A 730 -1.91 -0.16 -36.18
N ASN A 731 -1.55 0.52 -35.09
CA ASN A 731 -2.47 1.06 -34.08
C ASN A 731 -3.44 2.13 -34.62
N SER A 732 -3.18 2.69 -35.81
CA SER A 732 -4.05 3.71 -36.42
C SER A 732 -5.26 3.11 -37.15
N ILE A 733 -5.19 1.83 -37.54
CA ILE A 733 -6.26 1.13 -38.28
C ILE A 733 -6.96 0.11 -37.37
N ILE A 734 -6.21 -0.48 -36.44
CA ILE A 734 -6.69 -1.50 -35.50
C ILE A 734 -6.45 -1.01 -34.09
N GLY A 735 -7.50 -1.09 -33.26
CA GLY A 735 -7.43 -0.79 -31.84
C GLY A 735 -6.53 -1.77 -31.10
N ARG A 736 -6.08 -1.36 -29.93
CA ARG A 736 -5.20 -2.21 -29.10
C ARG A 736 -5.95 -3.47 -28.66
N PRO A 737 -5.26 -4.62 -28.56
CA PRO A 737 -5.84 -5.86 -28.10
C PRO A 737 -6.12 -5.76 -26.60
N LEU A 738 -7.38 -5.98 -26.22
CA LEU A 738 -7.84 -6.01 -24.84
C LEU A 738 -8.05 -7.45 -24.40
N ALA A 739 -7.59 -7.78 -23.19
CA ALA A 739 -7.73 -9.10 -22.62
C ALA A 739 -9.04 -9.21 -21.82
N LEU A 740 -9.70 -10.36 -21.92
CA LEU A 740 -10.83 -10.74 -21.07
C LEU A 740 -10.33 -11.65 -19.96
N VAL A 741 -10.46 -11.20 -18.72
CA VAL A 741 -9.94 -11.89 -17.52
C VAL A 741 -11.00 -12.00 -16.43
N ASN A 742 -10.79 -12.92 -15.49
CA ASN A 742 -11.58 -12.99 -14.26
C ASN A 742 -10.70 -12.62 -13.08
N MET A 743 -11.13 -11.66 -12.28
CA MET A 743 -10.40 -11.15 -11.11
C MET A 743 -11.21 -11.36 -9.84
N GLY A 744 -10.53 -11.73 -8.75
CA GLY A 744 -11.12 -11.91 -7.44
C GLY A 744 -10.40 -11.07 -6.39
N TRP A 745 -11.18 -10.46 -5.48
CA TRP A 745 -10.68 -9.58 -4.42
C TRP A 745 -11.17 -10.05 -3.05
N SER A 746 -10.33 -9.98 -2.03
CA SER A 746 -10.78 -10.30 -0.66
C SER A 746 -9.97 -9.56 0.41
N LEU A 747 -10.55 -9.37 1.60
CA LEU A 747 -9.94 -8.66 2.71
C LEU A 747 -9.65 -9.63 3.87
N GLU A 748 -8.38 -9.98 4.06
CA GLU A 748 -7.94 -11.00 5.02
C GLU A 748 -7.28 -10.36 6.24
N LEU A 749 -7.64 -10.84 7.43
CA LEU A 749 -7.04 -10.46 8.70
C LEU A 749 -5.93 -11.44 9.10
N GLY A 750 -4.84 -10.94 9.67
CA GLY A 750 -3.69 -11.74 10.07
C GLY A 750 -3.90 -12.58 11.34
N THR A 751 -4.80 -12.12 12.22
CA THR A 751 -5.18 -12.74 13.50
C THR A 751 -6.68 -12.64 13.72
N ASN A 752 -7.20 -13.34 14.74
CA ASN A 752 -8.59 -13.19 15.17
C ASN A 752 -8.91 -11.74 15.59
N GLU A 753 -10.19 -11.38 15.63
CA GLU A 753 -10.63 -10.05 16.04
C GLU A 753 -10.10 -9.70 17.44
N TYR A 754 -9.54 -8.50 17.58
CA TYR A 754 -9.12 -8.01 18.89
C TYR A 754 -10.33 -7.72 19.78
N VAL A 755 -10.12 -7.88 21.09
CA VAL A 755 -11.14 -7.65 22.11
C VAL A 755 -10.70 -6.52 23.04
N SER A 756 -11.68 -5.86 23.67
CA SER A 756 -11.42 -4.84 24.68
C SER A 756 -10.57 -5.39 25.83
N GLN A 757 -9.55 -4.63 26.21
CA GLN A 757 -8.60 -4.93 27.28
C GLN A 757 -8.83 -4.05 28.52
N SER A 758 -9.93 -3.28 28.53
CA SER A 758 -10.33 -2.48 29.70
C SER A 758 -11.02 -3.36 30.74
N GLY A 759 -10.56 -3.30 31.99
CA GLY A 759 -11.21 -3.96 33.12
C GLY A 759 -12.37 -3.15 33.73
N VAL A 760 -12.44 -1.85 33.45
CA VAL A 760 -13.38 -0.91 34.08
C VAL A 760 -14.69 -0.76 33.29
N HIS A 761 -14.60 -0.71 31.96
CA HIS A 761 -15.77 -0.52 31.08
C HIS A 761 -15.75 -1.57 29.94
N THR A 762 -16.64 -2.56 30.06
CA THR A 762 -16.64 -3.78 29.23
C THR A 762 -17.76 -3.81 28.18
N VAL A 763 -18.26 -2.65 27.78
CA VAL A 763 -19.26 -2.55 26.71
C VAL A 763 -18.64 -2.98 25.37
N LYS A 764 -19.35 -3.82 24.62
CA LYS A 764 -18.93 -4.28 23.29
C LYS A 764 -19.01 -3.15 22.26
N PRO A 765 -18.11 -3.11 21.26
CA PRO A 765 -18.18 -2.11 20.20
C PRO A 765 -19.47 -2.26 19.39
N VAL A 766 -19.96 -1.15 18.83
CA VAL A 766 -21.19 -1.10 18.01
C VAL A 766 -21.05 -1.96 16.75
N ARG A 767 -19.84 -2.00 16.17
CA ARG A 767 -19.53 -2.82 15.00
C ARG A 767 -18.30 -3.68 15.24
N LYS A 768 -18.31 -4.87 14.64
CA LYS A 768 -17.23 -5.85 14.70
C LYS A 768 -16.59 -6.06 13.34
N LEU A 769 -15.36 -6.57 13.35
CA LEU A 769 -14.65 -6.94 12.12
C LEU A 769 -15.11 -8.30 11.60
N LEU A 770 -15.38 -9.25 12.51
CA LEU A 770 -15.88 -10.57 12.18
C LEU A 770 -17.37 -10.72 12.53
N GLN A 771 -18.07 -11.57 11.78
CA GLN A 771 -19.47 -11.87 12.03
C GLN A 771 -19.63 -12.84 13.22
N ASP A 772 -20.41 -12.45 14.23
CA ASP A 772 -20.78 -13.37 15.31
C ASP A 772 -21.84 -14.38 14.81
N PRO A 773 -21.73 -15.68 15.13
CA PRO A 773 -22.75 -16.66 14.79
C PRO A 773 -24.06 -16.33 15.51
N GLY A 774 -25.01 -15.72 14.80
CA GLY A 774 -26.32 -15.27 15.32
C GLY A 774 -26.58 -13.76 15.23
N SER A 775 -25.61 -12.96 14.79
CA SER A 775 -25.77 -11.52 14.55
C SER A 775 -26.34 -11.21 13.16
N THR A 776 -27.10 -10.10 13.05
CA THR A 776 -27.55 -9.57 11.76
C THR A 776 -26.37 -8.99 10.98
N ARG A 777 -26.34 -9.16 9.65
CA ARG A 777 -25.24 -8.66 8.78
C ARG A 777 -24.89 -7.17 8.93
N GLY A 778 -25.79 -6.36 9.49
CA GLY A 778 -25.57 -4.91 9.70
C GLY A 778 -24.54 -4.56 10.78
N ASP A 779 -24.12 -5.53 11.60
CA ASP A 779 -23.18 -5.28 12.71
C ASP A 779 -21.70 -5.43 12.31
N GLN A 780 -21.42 -5.90 11.08
CA GLN A 780 -20.06 -6.10 10.56
C GLN A 780 -19.58 -4.89 9.75
N TYR A 781 -18.30 -4.53 9.87
CA TYR A 781 -17.68 -3.54 8.98
C TYR A 781 -17.61 -4.06 7.54
N SER A 782 -18.00 -3.20 6.59
CA SER A 782 -17.93 -3.49 5.15
C SER A 782 -17.31 -2.28 4.45
N PHE A 783 -16.24 -2.50 3.70
CA PHE A 783 -15.42 -1.44 3.10
C PHE A 783 -15.61 -1.38 1.58
N PRO A 784 -15.89 -0.20 1.00
CA PRO A 784 -15.98 -0.06 -0.46
C PRO A 784 -14.62 -0.31 -1.13
N LEU A 785 -14.66 -0.94 -2.31
CA LEU A 785 -13.52 -1.16 -3.21
C LEU A 785 -13.80 -0.46 -4.54
N LYS A 786 -13.03 0.57 -4.88
CA LYS A 786 -13.01 1.15 -6.22
C LYS A 786 -12.03 0.34 -7.08
N LEU A 787 -12.48 -0.08 -8.26
CA LEU A 787 -11.68 -0.80 -9.25
C LEU A 787 -11.36 0.13 -10.40
N GLY A 788 -10.07 0.31 -10.69
CA GLY A 788 -9.56 1.20 -11.71
C GLY A 788 -9.78 2.69 -11.43
N ASP A 789 -9.11 3.54 -12.19
CA ASP A 789 -9.32 4.98 -12.19
C ASP A 789 -9.15 5.56 -13.60
N LYS A 790 -10.06 6.45 -14.00
CA LYS A 790 -10.01 7.12 -15.31
C LYS A 790 -8.89 8.16 -15.38
N ASN A 791 -8.59 8.83 -14.28
CA ASN A 791 -7.61 9.91 -14.28
C ASN A 791 -6.18 9.38 -14.36
N ARG A 792 -5.96 8.12 -13.94
CA ARG A 792 -4.66 7.45 -13.95
C ARG A 792 -4.44 6.70 -15.26
N SER A 793 -3.60 7.22 -16.15
CA SER A 793 -3.33 6.60 -17.46
C SER A 793 -2.59 5.24 -17.37
N TYR A 794 -1.96 4.95 -16.23
CA TYR A 794 -1.27 3.69 -15.94
C TYR A 794 -2.21 2.58 -15.43
N ASP A 795 -3.50 2.86 -15.25
CA ASP A 795 -4.50 1.84 -14.94
C ASP A 795 -5.01 1.14 -16.21
N GLY A 796 -4.99 -0.19 -16.19
CA GLY A 796 -5.41 -1.00 -17.34
C GLY A 796 -6.91 -1.31 -17.43
N LEU A 797 -7.76 -0.84 -16.51
CA LEU A 797 -9.18 -1.23 -16.50
C LEU A 797 -10.02 -0.45 -17.53
N VAL A 798 -10.59 -1.16 -18.50
CA VAL A 798 -11.56 -0.58 -19.46
C VAL A 798 -13.00 -0.69 -18.94
N GLY A 799 -13.34 -1.84 -18.35
CA GLY A 799 -14.65 -2.07 -17.74
C GLY A 799 -14.78 -3.46 -17.13
N TYR A 800 -15.79 -3.66 -16.27
CA TYR A 800 -16.02 -4.96 -15.63
C TYR A 800 -17.50 -5.34 -15.52
N PHE A 801 -17.74 -6.65 -15.42
CA PHE A 801 -19.02 -7.31 -15.25
C PHE A 801 -19.08 -7.97 -13.87
N LYS A 802 -20.22 -7.83 -13.19
CA LYS A 802 -20.46 -8.53 -11.93
C LYS A 802 -20.79 -10.00 -12.20
N THR A 803 -20.38 -10.89 -11.31
CA THR A 803 -20.79 -12.31 -11.36
C THR A 803 -22.26 -12.48 -11.01
N LEU A 804 -22.89 -13.52 -11.56
CA LEU A 804 -24.24 -13.94 -11.18
C LEU A 804 -24.23 -14.49 -9.74
N PRO A 805 -25.36 -14.55 -9.01
CA PRO A 805 -25.42 -15.21 -7.72
C PRO A 805 -24.92 -16.66 -7.82
N LEU A 806 -24.14 -17.14 -6.83
CA LEU A 806 -23.51 -18.48 -6.83
C LEU A 806 -24.45 -19.64 -7.24
N LYS A 807 -25.74 -19.55 -6.91
CA LYS A 807 -26.75 -20.57 -7.25
C LYS A 807 -27.13 -20.63 -8.74
N GLN A 808 -26.84 -19.57 -9.50
CA GLN A 808 -27.16 -19.40 -10.91
C GLN A 808 -25.92 -19.50 -11.80
N GLN A 809 -24.72 -19.57 -11.21
CA GLN A 809 -23.47 -19.71 -11.95
C GLN A 809 -23.35 -21.14 -12.50
N THR A 810 -23.01 -21.26 -13.78
CA THR A 810 -22.56 -22.50 -14.39
C THR A 810 -21.17 -22.29 -14.99
N LYS A 811 -20.45 -23.38 -15.28
CA LYS A 811 -19.13 -23.32 -15.94
C LYS A 811 -19.17 -22.54 -17.26
N GLU A 812 -20.32 -22.57 -17.93
CA GLU A 812 -20.52 -21.94 -19.24
C GLU A 812 -21.03 -20.49 -19.15
N SER A 813 -21.75 -20.13 -18.07
CA SER A 813 -22.31 -18.79 -17.87
C SER A 813 -22.28 -18.39 -16.39
N TYR A 814 -21.39 -17.45 -16.07
CA TYR A 814 -21.18 -16.97 -14.70
C TYR A 814 -21.17 -15.45 -14.56
N LEU A 815 -21.12 -14.70 -15.66
CA LEU A 815 -21.14 -13.23 -15.66
C LEU A 815 -22.54 -12.68 -15.92
N ASN A 816 -22.90 -11.60 -15.22
CA ASN A 816 -24.04 -10.78 -15.58
C ASN A 816 -23.65 -9.81 -16.70
N LEU A 817 -24.01 -10.17 -17.93
CA LEU A 817 -23.71 -9.43 -19.16
C LEU A 817 -24.75 -8.36 -19.50
N GLU A 818 -25.70 -8.06 -18.60
CA GLU A 818 -26.69 -7.00 -18.83
C GLU A 818 -26.10 -5.61 -18.63
N ASN A 819 -25.23 -5.48 -17.63
CA ASN A 819 -24.67 -4.21 -17.18
C ASN A 819 -23.14 -4.29 -17.17
N CYS A 820 -22.49 -3.40 -17.90
CA CYS A 820 -21.04 -3.21 -17.87
C CYS A 820 -20.71 -1.97 -17.03
N TYR A 821 -19.84 -2.11 -16.03
CA TYR A 821 -19.38 -1.01 -15.19
C TYR A 821 -18.11 -0.42 -15.79
N THR A 822 -18.11 0.87 -16.12
CA THR A 822 -16.98 1.56 -16.77
C THR A 822 -16.95 3.05 -16.42
N PHE A 823 -15.82 3.71 -16.67
CA PHE A 823 -15.67 5.17 -16.64
C PHE A 823 -15.79 5.81 -18.04
N PHE A 824 -15.84 5.01 -19.11
CA PHE A 824 -15.71 5.46 -20.50
C PHE A 824 -17.00 5.27 -21.31
N GLY A 825 -17.18 6.04 -22.39
CA GLY A 825 -18.30 5.87 -23.34
C GLY A 825 -19.69 6.27 -22.83
N ILE A 826 -19.78 6.91 -21.65
CA ILE A 826 -21.07 7.27 -21.04
C ILE A 826 -21.50 8.66 -21.56
N ASN A 827 -22.63 8.69 -22.27
CA ASN A 827 -23.21 9.93 -22.75
C ASN A 827 -24.29 10.43 -21.79
N PRO A 828 -24.04 11.47 -20.97
CA PRO A 828 -24.96 11.92 -19.91
C PRO A 828 -26.28 12.52 -20.44
N LYS A 829 -26.43 12.71 -21.75
CA LYS A 829 -27.62 13.29 -22.40
C LYS A 829 -28.57 12.24 -23.00
N ALA A 830 -28.26 10.94 -22.91
CA ALA A 830 -29.12 9.88 -23.42
C ALA A 830 -30.10 9.41 -22.33
N ASP A 831 -31.40 9.72 -22.49
CA ASP A 831 -32.51 9.33 -21.59
C ASP A 831 -32.87 7.82 -21.64
N THR A 832 -32.15 7.02 -22.41
CA THR A 832 -32.38 5.58 -22.55
C THR A 832 -31.58 4.77 -21.53
N LYS A 833 -32.13 3.64 -21.07
CA LYS A 833 -31.41 2.64 -20.25
C LYS A 833 -30.21 2.10 -21.03
N THR A 834 -29.07 2.78 -20.91
CA THR A 834 -27.81 2.31 -21.49
C THR A 834 -27.30 1.10 -20.70
N PRO A 835 -26.63 0.14 -21.36
CA PRO A 835 -26.04 -1.01 -20.68
C PRO A 835 -24.75 -0.67 -19.92
N LEU A 836 -24.22 0.54 -20.10
CA LEU A 836 -23.05 1.05 -19.39
C LEU A 836 -23.50 1.76 -18.10
N ILE A 837 -22.94 1.34 -16.98
CA ILE A 837 -23.14 1.97 -15.67
C ILE A 837 -21.84 2.68 -15.29
N GLU A 838 -21.94 3.98 -15.05
CA GLU A 838 -20.82 4.78 -14.53
C GLU A 838 -20.38 4.29 -13.16
N ILE A 839 -19.10 3.99 -12.99
CA ILE A 839 -18.52 3.64 -11.68
C ILE A 839 -18.56 4.88 -10.77
N LYS A 840 -19.35 4.81 -9.69
CA LYS A 840 -19.61 5.91 -8.75
C LYS A 840 -19.57 5.39 -7.31
N PRO A 841 -19.34 6.25 -6.31
CA PRO A 841 -19.34 5.85 -4.90
C PRO A 841 -20.53 4.99 -4.46
N ASN A 842 -21.71 5.20 -5.05
CA ASN A 842 -22.92 4.44 -4.74
C ASN A 842 -22.94 2.99 -5.27
N ASN A 843 -22.04 2.61 -6.19
CA ASN A 843 -22.04 1.29 -6.83
C ASN A 843 -20.76 0.48 -6.62
N PHE A 844 -19.84 0.98 -5.80
CA PHE A 844 -18.62 0.27 -5.44
C PHE A 844 -18.95 -1.07 -4.78
N PRO A 845 -18.29 -2.18 -5.18
CA PRO A 845 -18.37 -3.43 -4.44
C PRO A 845 -17.84 -3.26 -3.02
N SER A 846 -18.32 -4.10 -2.10
CA SER A 846 -17.99 -4.02 -0.69
C SER A 846 -17.22 -5.26 -0.22
N LEU A 847 -16.10 -5.06 0.44
CA LEU A 847 -15.26 -6.09 1.03
C LEU A 847 -15.57 -6.27 2.52
N GLU A 848 -15.85 -7.51 2.90
CA GLU A 848 -16.03 -7.92 4.29
C GLU A 848 -14.72 -8.54 4.81
N PRO A 849 -14.18 -8.09 5.97
CA PRO A 849 -13.02 -8.71 6.58
C PRO A 849 -13.31 -10.15 7.00
N PHE A 850 -12.37 -11.06 6.78
CA PHE A 850 -12.47 -12.43 7.27
C PHE A 850 -11.17 -12.90 7.92
N TYR A 851 -11.30 -13.87 8.82
CA TYR A 851 -10.20 -14.57 9.48
C TYR A 851 -10.51 -16.07 9.52
N ILE A 852 -9.49 -16.90 9.35
CA ILE A 852 -9.61 -18.36 9.40
C ILE A 852 -8.71 -18.88 10.51
N ASP A 853 -9.29 -19.59 11.48
CA ASP A 853 -8.58 -20.19 12.61
C ASP A 853 -7.68 -21.36 12.14
N PRO A 854 -6.35 -21.24 12.23
CA PRO A 854 -5.42 -22.25 11.73
C PRO A 854 -5.27 -23.48 12.65
N VAL A 855 -5.75 -23.38 13.89
CA VAL A 855 -5.66 -24.45 14.90
C VAL A 855 -6.76 -25.48 14.69
N LYS A 856 -8.00 -25.02 14.49
CA LYS A 856 -9.17 -25.88 14.33
C LYS A 856 -9.33 -26.45 12.92
N LYS A 857 -8.73 -25.82 11.91
CA LYS A 857 -8.95 -26.14 10.50
C LYS A 857 -7.67 -26.66 9.85
N ASP A 858 -7.84 -27.65 8.99
CA ASP A 858 -6.74 -28.18 8.17
C ASP A 858 -6.37 -27.23 7.04
N ALA A 859 -5.14 -27.35 6.56
CA ALA A 859 -4.60 -26.50 5.49
C ALA A 859 -5.50 -26.49 4.23
N LYS A 860 -6.05 -27.66 3.84
CA LYS A 860 -7.00 -27.80 2.73
C LYS A 860 -8.33 -27.06 2.95
N PHE A 861 -8.82 -27.07 4.19
CA PHE A 861 -10.05 -26.35 4.52
C PHE A 861 -9.82 -24.84 4.48
N MET A 862 -8.68 -24.37 5.00
CA MET A 862 -8.36 -22.94 4.97
C MET A 862 -8.27 -22.40 3.55
N GLU A 863 -7.61 -23.12 2.64
CA GLU A 863 -7.55 -22.76 1.22
C GLU A 863 -8.96 -22.65 0.61
N ARG A 864 -9.84 -23.63 0.86
CA ARG A 864 -11.23 -23.60 0.38
C ARG A 864 -12.01 -22.40 0.90
N GLU A 865 -11.88 -22.06 2.17
CA GLU A 865 -12.56 -20.87 2.72
C GLU A 865 -11.97 -19.56 2.17
N ARG A 866 -10.65 -19.48 1.95
CA ARG A 866 -10.04 -18.32 1.26
C ARG A 866 -10.58 -18.17 -0.16
N ASN A 867 -10.66 -19.27 -0.89
CA ASN A 867 -11.22 -19.34 -2.24
C ASN A 867 -12.70 -18.93 -2.26
N ARG A 868 -13.48 -19.36 -1.26
CA ARG A 868 -14.87 -18.95 -1.09
C ARG A 868 -15.02 -17.45 -0.84
N MET A 869 -14.16 -16.86 -0.01
CA MET A 869 -14.18 -15.41 0.26
C MET A 869 -13.80 -14.60 -0.99
N LEU A 870 -12.86 -15.11 -1.79
CA LEU A 870 -12.49 -14.57 -3.09
C LEU A 870 -13.67 -14.64 -4.09
N ALA A 871 -14.41 -15.76 -4.08
CA ALA A 871 -15.56 -16.01 -4.95
C ALA A 871 -16.70 -14.99 -4.75
N ASN A 872 -16.85 -14.44 -3.54
CA ASN A 872 -17.89 -13.46 -3.25
C ASN A 872 -17.70 -12.13 -4.00
N ASN A 873 -16.45 -11.78 -4.33
CA ASN A 873 -16.08 -10.53 -5.01
C ASN A 873 -15.27 -10.84 -6.28
N THR A 874 -15.84 -11.69 -7.13
CA THR A 874 -15.30 -12.02 -8.45
C THR A 874 -15.97 -11.20 -9.54
N PHE A 875 -15.17 -10.68 -10.48
CA PHE A 875 -15.59 -9.84 -11.60
C PHE A 875 -14.94 -10.34 -12.90
N GLY A 876 -15.69 -10.32 -13.99
CA GLY A 876 -15.11 -10.47 -15.34
C GLY A 876 -14.72 -9.10 -15.86
N ALA A 877 -13.48 -8.89 -16.29
CA ALA A 877 -12.96 -7.58 -16.67
C ALA A 877 -12.44 -7.57 -18.11
N ILE A 878 -12.60 -6.42 -18.76
CA ILE A 878 -11.91 -6.05 -20.00
C ILE A 878 -10.73 -5.17 -19.57
N VAL A 879 -9.51 -5.63 -19.84
CA VAL A 879 -8.28 -4.99 -19.35
C VAL A 879 -7.27 -4.81 -20.47
N ASP A 880 -6.47 -3.75 -20.37
CA ASP A 880 -5.24 -3.59 -21.13
C ASP A 880 -4.19 -4.59 -20.59
N PRO A 881 -3.67 -5.52 -21.42
CA PRO A 881 -2.70 -6.52 -20.98
C PRO A 881 -1.35 -5.94 -20.55
N PHE A 882 -1.01 -4.71 -20.96
CA PHE A 882 0.29 -4.09 -20.71
C PHE A 882 0.35 -3.37 -19.36
N ARG A 883 -0.81 -3.09 -18.76
CA ARG A 883 -0.93 -2.29 -17.53
C ARG A 883 -1.63 -3.07 -16.42
N PRO A 884 -1.27 -2.84 -15.15
CA PRO A 884 -1.97 -3.44 -14.02
C PRO A 884 -3.34 -2.80 -13.81
N VAL A 885 -4.28 -3.58 -13.25
CA VAL A 885 -5.54 -3.09 -12.70
C VAL A 885 -5.34 -2.76 -11.23
N HIS A 886 -5.69 -1.54 -10.79
CA HIS A 886 -5.57 -1.15 -9.39
C HIS A 886 -6.89 -1.27 -8.63
N GLY A 887 -6.80 -1.79 -7.40
CA GLY A 887 -7.89 -1.80 -6.42
C GLY A 887 -7.62 -0.80 -5.31
N TYR A 888 -8.54 0.15 -5.13
CA TYR A 888 -8.45 1.20 -4.13
C TYR A 888 -9.50 1.00 -3.05
N THR A 889 -9.05 0.87 -1.80
CA THR A 889 -9.94 0.83 -0.63
C THR A 889 -9.77 2.04 0.29
N SER A 890 -8.68 2.80 0.12
CA SER A 890 -8.24 3.88 1.02
C SER A 890 -8.11 3.51 2.51
N ILE A 891 -8.20 2.21 2.87
CA ILE A 891 -7.92 1.70 4.22
C ILE A 891 -6.62 0.91 4.31
N LEU A 892 -6.09 0.49 3.16
CA LEU A 892 -4.89 -0.33 2.96
C LEU A 892 -4.18 0.18 1.70
N PRO A 893 -2.90 -0.21 1.48
CA PRO A 893 -2.16 0.14 0.27
C PRO A 893 -2.89 -0.22 -1.01
N ILE A 894 -2.59 0.52 -2.08
CA ILE A 894 -3.17 0.28 -3.40
C ILE A 894 -2.64 -1.05 -3.93
N GLN A 895 -3.56 -1.94 -4.28
CA GLN A 895 -3.22 -3.29 -4.72
C GLN A 895 -3.30 -3.37 -6.25
N ALA A 896 -2.18 -3.70 -6.89
CA ALA A 896 -2.05 -3.82 -8.34
C ALA A 896 -2.14 -5.30 -8.78
N LEU A 897 -2.96 -5.58 -9.79
CA LEU A 897 -3.12 -6.88 -10.41
C LEU A 897 -2.60 -6.84 -11.86
N LYS A 898 -1.42 -7.40 -12.11
CA LYS A 898 -0.75 -7.40 -13.44
C LYS A 898 -0.82 -8.79 -14.08
N ILE A 899 -1.17 -8.84 -15.37
CA ILE A 899 -1.10 -10.06 -16.17
C ILE A 899 0.38 -10.44 -16.42
N PRO A 900 0.80 -11.69 -16.20
CA PRO A 900 2.18 -12.13 -16.48
C PRO A 900 2.56 -11.95 -17.95
N GLU A 901 3.74 -11.42 -18.23
CA GLU A 901 4.14 -10.99 -19.58
C GLU A 901 4.15 -12.13 -20.61
N TRP A 902 4.56 -13.32 -20.19
CA TRP A 902 4.61 -14.50 -21.04
C TRP A 902 3.23 -14.92 -21.58
N THR A 903 2.14 -14.65 -20.84
CA THR A 903 0.78 -15.09 -21.22
C THR A 903 0.27 -14.36 -22.45
N TRP A 904 0.54 -13.06 -22.56
CA TRP A 904 0.10 -12.26 -23.70
C TRP A 904 1.10 -12.25 -24.83
N GLN A 905 2.42 -12.38 -24.58
CA GLN A 905 3.42 -12.45 -25.67
C GLN A 905 3.14 -13.60 -26.64
N GLU A 906 2.82 -14.79 -26.12
CA GLU A 906 2.46 -15.95 -26.96
C GLU A 906 1.19 -15.67 -27.77
N ALA A 907 0.14 -15.16 -27.13
CA ALA A 907 -1.13 -14.88 -27.78
C ALA A 907 -1.01 -13.80 -28.87
N LEU A 908 -0.35 -12.68 -28.55
CA LEU A 908 -0.16 -11.57 -29.49
C LEU A 908 0.68 -11.99 -30.70
N SER A 909 1.67 -12.87 -30.53
CA SER A 909 2.48 -13.41 -31.64
C SER A 909 1.65 -14.17 -32.69
N ARG A 910 0.48 -14.69 -32.30
CA ARG A 910 -0.45 -15.43 -33.17
C ARG A 910 -1.55 -14.54 -33.74
N MET A 911 -1.79 -13.37 -33.15
CA MET A 911 -2.78 -12.43 -33.65
C MET A 911 -2.30 -11.77 -34.94
N THR A 912 -3.19 -11.78 -35.93
CA THR A 912 -2.99 -11.11 -37.21
C THR A 912 -4.17 -10.17 -37.45
N ALA A 913 -3.85 -8.99 -37.97
CA ALA A 913 -4.80 -8.00 -38.41
C ALA A 913 -5.67 -8.56 -39.55
N PHE A 914 -6.99 -8.36 -39.45
CA PHE A 914 -7.97 -8.90 -40.39
C PHE A 914 -9.04 -7.85 -40.71
N PHE A 915 -9.44 -7.70 -41.98
CA PHE A 915 -10.46 -6.73 -42.38
C PHE A 915 -11.36 -7.29 -43.46
N HIS A 916 -12.63 -6.91 -43.42
CA HIS A 916 -13.52 -7.10 -44.54
C HIS A 916 -13.28 -5.97 -45.56
N PHE A 917 -13.11 -6.29 -46.84
CA PHE A 917 -12.79 -5.29 -47.85
C PHE A 917 -13.52 -5.61 -49.15
N GLY A 918 -14.34 -4.68 -49.63
CA GLY A 918 -15.14 -4.88 -50.84
C GLY A 918 -16.50 -4.20 -50.82
N PRO A 919 -17.22 -4.20 -51.96
CA PRO A 919 -16.79 -4.73 -53.26
C PRO A 919 -15.79 -3.79 -53.98
N LEU A 920 -14.74 -4.36 -54.57
CA LEU A 920 -13.72 -3.65 -55.35
C LEU A 920 -13.74 -4.12 -56.80
N SER A 921 -13.58 -3.22 -57.75
CA SER A 921 -13.41 -3.59 -59.15
C SER A 921 -11.93 -3.79 -59.48
N VAL A 922 -11.57 -5.00 -59.91
CA VAL A 922 -10.23 -5.37 -60.39
C VAL A 922 -10.25 -5.59 -61.91
N THR A 923 -9.11 -5.33 -62.58
CA THR A 923 -8.99 -5.41 -64.04
C THR A 923 -8.79 -6.82 -64.57
N LYS A 924 -8.47 -7.77 -63.69
CA LYS A 924 -8.34 -9.19 -64.00
C LYS A 924 -9.12 -10.00 -62.98
N ASP A 925 -9.74 -11.07 -63.46
CA ASP A 925 -10.47 -12.00 -62.61
C ASP A 925 -9.56 -12.74 -61.64
N VAL A 926 -10.13 -13.21 -60.53
CA VAL A 926 -9.39 -14.00 -59.51
C VAL A 926 -9.15 -15.43 -60.00
N PRO A 927 -8.06 -16.10 -59.57
CA PRO A 927 -7.80 -17.49 -59.93
C PRO A 927 -8.94 -18.43 -59.53
N SER A 928 -9.11 -19.55 -60.24
CA SER A 928 -10.06 -20.61 -59.85
C SER A 928 -9.65 -21.27 -58.52
N PHE A 929 -10.63 -21.75 -57.74
CA PHE A 929 -10.40 -22.41 -56.46
C PHE A 929 -9.46 -23.63 -56.58
N ASN A 930 -8.52 -23.74 -55.64
CA ASN A 930 -7.61 -24.89 -55.54
C ASN A 930 -7.58 -25.41 -54.09
N LYS A 931 -7.93 -26.69 -53.91
CA LYS A 931 -7.99 -27.35 -52.60
C LYS A 931 -6.64 -27.38 -51.86
N HIS A 932 -5.51 -27.27 -52.57
CA HIS A 932 -4.18 -27.20 -51.94
C HIS A 932 -3.96 -25.92 -51.13
N TYR A 933 -4.60 -24.81 -51.54
CA TYR A 933 -4.50 -23.50 -50.87
C TYR A 933 -5.73 -23.21 -50.01
N LEU A 934 -6.46 -24.23 -49.56
CA LEU A 934 -7.60 -24.05 -48.67
C LEU A 934 -7.14 -23.42 -47.34
N LEU A 935 -7.77 -22.32 -46.96
CA LEU A 935 -7.46 -21.63 -45.71
C LEU A 935 -7.97 -22.43 -44.50
N THR A 936 -7.04 -22.99 -43.74
CA THR A 936 -7.28 -23.68 -42.45
C THR A 936 -6.58 -22.96 -41.31
N LYS A 937 -6.94 -23.28 -40.06
CA LYS A 937 -6.29 -22.70 -38.86
C LYS A 937 -4.77 -22.93 -38.81
N GLU A 938 -4.29 -24.02 -39.41
CA GLU A 938 -2.87 -24.38 -39.44
C GLU A 938 -2.08 -23.67 -40.57
N THR A 939 -2.79 -23.00 -41.48
CA THR A 939 -2.17 -22.36 -42.64
C THR A 939 -1.34 -21.16 -42.19
N ARG A 940 -0.02 -21.28 -42.28
CA ARG A 940 0.93 -20.20 -41.95
C ARG A 940 1.08 -19.25 -43.13
N ILE A 941 0.34 -18.15 -43.12
CA ILE A 941 0.35 -17.13 -44.18
C ILE A 941 1.72 -16.40 -44.27
N LYS A 942 2.59 -16.55 -43.28
CA LYS A 942 4.00 -16.13 -43.37
C LYS A 942 4.77 -16.90 -44.44
N ASP A 943 4.40 -18.15 -44.72
CA ASP A 943 5.13 -19.02 -45.62
C ASP A 943 4.73 -18.71 -47.08
N PRO A 944 5.70 -18.38 -47.98
CA PRO A 944 5.41 -18.04 -49.37
C PRO A 944 4.72 -19.15 -50.15
N GLU A 945 4.94 -20.40 -49.77
CA GLU A 945 4.34 -21.59 -50.39
C GLU A 945 2.84 -21.74 -50.09
N ALA A 946 2.34 -21.07 -49.05
CA ALA A 946 0.94 -21.11 -48.67
C ALA A 946 0.07 -20.11 -49.48
N ILE A 947 0.67 -19.28 -50.34
CA ILE A 947 0.00 -18.19 -51.06
C ILE A 947 0.27 -18.31 -52.55
N ILE A 948 -0.73 -18.02 -53.39
CA ILE A 948 -0.51 -17.80 -54.82
C ILE A 948 0.06 -16.38 -55.02
N PRO A 949 1.33 -16.21 -55.43
CA PRO A 949 1.95 -14.90 -55.56
C PRO A 949 1.30 -14.08 -56.69
N ASP A 950 1.20 -12.77 -56.50
CA ASP A 950 0.74 -11.79 -57.51
C ASP A 950 -0.60 -12.10 -58.19
N ALA A 951 -1.53 -12.71 -57.44
CA ALA A 951 -2.82 -13.17 -57.96
C ALA A 951 -3.87 -12.05 -58.10
N ILE A 952 -3.81 -10.99 -57.28
CA ILE A 952 -4.77 -9.88 -57.33
C ILE A 952 -4.07 -8.53 -57.43
N SER A 953 -4.54 -7.67 -58.35
CA SER A 953 -3.96 -6.34 -58.56
C SER A 953 -4.65 -5.29 -57.69
N LEU A 954 -4.20 -5.13 -56.44
CA LEU A 954 -4.66 -4.08 -55.53
C LEU A 954 -3.57 -3.02 -55.29
N PRO A 955 -3.92 -1.76 -54.98
CA PRO A 955 -2.94 -0.76 -54.60
C PRO A 955 -2.13 -1.24 -53.39
N LYS A 956 -0.80 -1.11 -53.44
CA LYS A 956 0.05 -1.43 -52.29
C LYS A 956 -0.26 -0.48 -51.14
N MET A 957 -0.81 -1.02 -50.04
CA MET A 957 -1.16 -0.31 -48.82
C MET A 957 0.07 -0.26 -47.88
N GLY A 958 0.89 0.79 -48.00
CA GLY A 958 1.95 1.12 -47.03
C GLY A 958 3.14 0.13 -46.98
N ALA A 959 3.89 0.18 -45.87
CA ALA A 959 5.14 -0.57 -45.64
C ALA A 959 4.94 -2.00 -45.06
N ALA A 960 3.70 -2.50 -45.02
CA ALA A 960 3.34 -3.79 -44.45
C ALA A 960 2.85 -4.76 -45.54
N ASP A 961 3.19 -6.05 -45.41
CA ASP A 961 2.81 -7.08 -46.38
C ASP A 961 1.41 -7.64 -46.08
N TRP A 962 0.47 -7.41 -46.99
CA TRP A 962 -0.92 -7.86 -46.92
C TRP A 962 -1.20 -9.03 -47.87
N THR A 963 -2.15 -9.87 -47.49
CA THR A 963 -2.68 -10.99 -48.29
C THR A 963 -4.19 -10.84 -48.43
N TRP A 964 -4.69 -11.11 -49.63
CA TRP A 964 -6.13 -11.11 -49.94
C TRP A 964 -6.70 -12.51 -49.75
N LEU A 965 -7.85 -12.63 -49.11
CA LEU A 965 -8.54 -13.89 -48.87
C LEU A 965 -9.84 -13.88 -49.67
N GLN A 966 -9.84 -14.64 -50.77
CA GLN A 966 -10.97 -14.69 -51.70
C GLN A 966 -11.97 -15.77 -51.28
N PRO A 967 -13.27 -15.45 -51.12
CA PRO A 967 -14.33 -16.44 -50.94
C PRO A 967 -14.65 -17.16 -52.27
N TYR A 968 -14.94 -18.45 -52.15
CA TYR A 968 -15.46 -19.35 -53.19
C TYR A 968 -16.60 -20.19 -52.61
N SER A 969 -17.61 -20.50 -53.43
CA SER A 969 -18.68 -21.43 -53.07
C SER A 969 -18.39 -22.78 -53.74
N GLU A 970 -17.95 -23.76 -52.96
CA GLU A 970 -17.52 -25.07 -53.47
C GLU A 970 -18.05 -26.20 -52.59
N ILE A 971 -18.23 -27.38 -53.18
CA ILE A 971 -18.69 -28.59 -52.48
C ILE A 971 -17.46 -29.42 -52.09
N LEU A 972 -17.03 -29.32 -50.83
CA LEU A 972 -15.81 -30.00 -50.35
C LEU A 972 -16.07 -31.42 -49.81
N ASP A 973 -17.04 -31.57 -48.90
CA ASP A 973 -17.41 -32.83 -48.23
C ASP A 973 -18.94 -32.88 -47.99
N GLY A 974 -19.69 -33.58 -48.86
CA GLY A 974 -21.16 -33.74 -48.77
C GLY A 974 -21.96 -33.15 -49.95
N ASP A 975 -23.29 -32.98 -49.78
CA ASP A 975 -24.23 -32.46 -50.80
C ASP A 975 -24.54 -30.95 -50.64
N ARG A 976 -23.81 -30.22 -49.79
CA ARG A 976 -24.05 -28.78 -49.54
C ARG A 976 -22.90 -27.91 -50.07
N GLU A 977 -23.27 -26.80 -50.71
CA GLU A 977 -22.34 -25.74 -51.09
C GLU A 977 -21.86 -24.99 -49.85
N ASP A 978 -20.54 -24.80 -49.77
CA ASP A 978 -19.87 -24.45 -48.54
C ASP A 978 -18.89 -23.31 -48.84
N SER A 979 -18.95 -22.19 -48.12
CA SER A 979 -18.11 -21.01 -48.39
C SER A 979 -16.67 -21.24 -47.93
N CYS A 980 -15.72 -21.28 -48.86
CA CYS A 980 -14.30 -21.59 -48.63
C CYS A 980 -13.41 -20.42 -49.03
N PHE A 981 -12.27 -20.26 -48.36
CA PHE A 981 -11.35 -19.14 -48.62
C PHE A 981 -9.99 -19.62 -49.11
N MET A 982 -9.39 -18.84 -50.01
CA MET A 982 -8.05 -19.07 -50.55
C MET A 982 -7.19 -17.80 -50.42
N PRO A 983 -5.96 -17.88 -49.88
CA PRO A 983 -5.05 -16.74 -49.77
C PRO A 983 -4.33 -16.42 -51.09
N LEU A 984 -4.42 -15.16 -51.50
CA LEU A 984 -3.91 -14.59 -52.73
C LEU A 984 -2.94 -13.43 -52.43
N GLY A 985 -1.78 -13.42 -53.10
CA GLY A 985 -0.80 -12.35 -52.99
C GLY A 985 -1.23 -11.09 -53.76
N ILE A 986 -0.94 -9.92 -53.21
CA ILE A 986 -1.26 -8.63 -53.84
C ILE A 986 -0.13 -8.20 -54.78
N ALA A 987 -0.40 -8.24 -56.09
CA ALA A 987 0.41 -7.62 -57.12
C ALA A 987 0.22 -6.10 -57.03
N GLY A 988 1.19 -5.37 -56.48
CA GLY A 988 1.05 -3.94 -56.24
C GLY A 988 0.69 -3.16 -57.50
N ALA A 989 -0.57 -2.70 -57.60
CA ALA A 989 -1.03 -1.85 -58.68
C ALA A 989 -0.34 -0.47 -58.58
N GLY A 990 0.02 0.10 -59.72
CA GLY A 990 0.62 1.44 -59.76
C GLY A 990 -0.35 2.50 -59.23
N THR A 991 0.17 3.53 -58.57
CA THR A 991 -0.63 4.62 -57.96
C THR A 991 -1.32 5.55 -58.97
N LYS A 992 -1.22 5.28 -60.27
CA LYS A 992 -1.85 6.05 -61.34
C LYS A 992 -3.01 5.25 -61.95
N PRO A 993 -4.19 5.84 -62.13
CA PRO A 993 -5.31 5.15 -62.79
C PRO A 993 -4.90 4.77 -64.21
N LYS A 994 -5.01 3.49 -64.54
CA LYS A 994 -4.88 2.97 -65.90
C LYS A 994 -6.27 2.61 -66.40
N PHE A 995 -6.65 3.14 -67.55
CA PHE A 995 -7.89 2.78 -68.23
C PHE A 995 -7.64 1.52 -69.06
N GLU A 996 -7.64 0.37 -68.40
CA GLU A 996 -7.50 -0.95 -69.05
C GLU A 996 -8.85 -1.43 -69.57
N ASP A 997 -8.92 -2.05 -70.74
CA ASP A 997 -10.18 -2.55 -71.31
C ASP A 997 -10.76 -3.71 -70.47
N GLY A 998 -12.09 -3.72 -70.26
CA GLY A 998 -12.79 -4.73 -69.48
C GLY A 998 -12.84 -6.13 -70.13
N PRO A 999 -13.42 -7.14 -69.46
CA PRO A 999 -14.33 -7.03 -68.31
C PRO A 999 -13.62 -6.81 -66.97
N TYR A 1000 -14.19 -5.93 -66.13
CA TYR A 1000 -13.79 -5.77 -64.73
C TYR A 1000 -14.55 -6.78 -63.86
N THR A 1001 -13.86 -7.42 -62.91
CA THR A 1001 -14.50 -8.27 -61.90
C THR A 1001 -14.68 -7.47 -60.62
N SER A 1002 -15.87 -7.52 -60.03
CA SER A 1002 -16.09 -7.03 -58.66
C SER A 1002 -15.77 -8.15 -57.67
N VAL A 1003 -14.80 -7.91 -56.80
CA VAL A 1003 -14.35 -8.86 -55.78
C VAL A 1003 -14.64 -8.32 -54.39
N GLU A 1004 -15.05 -9.21 -53.50
CA GLU A 1004 -15.30 -8.95 -52.09
C GLU A 1004 -14.64 -10.10 -51.32
N GLY A 1005 -13.94 -9.76 -50.24
CA GLY A 1005 -13.18 -10.73 -49.47
C GLY A 1005 -12.57 -10.10 -48.24
N TYR A 1006 -11.54 -10.75 -47.68
CA TYR A 1006 -10.86 -10.26 -46.51
C TYR A 1006 -9.40 -9.91 -46.79
N MET A 1007 -8.87 -8.88 -46.11
CA MET A 1007 -7.44 -8.62 -46.06
C MET A 1007 -6.87 -9.09 -44.74
N GLN A 1008 -5.77 -9.84 -44.80
CA GLN A 1008 -5.03 -10.29 -43.62
C GLN A 1008 -3.56 -9.88 -43.71
N LEU A 1009 -3.01 -9.42 -42.58
CA LEU A 1009 -1.60 -9.08 -42.46
C LEU A 1009 -0.73 -10.35 -42.40
N ARG A 1010 0.38 -10.39 -43.14
CA ARG A 1010 1.30 -11.55 -43.13
C ARG A 1010 2.09 -11.67 -41.84
N GLN A 1011 2.46 -10.55 -41.24
CA GLN A 1011 3.20 -10.50 -39.99
C GLN A 1011 2.24 -10.42 -38.79
N SER A 1012 2.72 -10.83 -37.62
CA SER A 1012 1.99 -10.62 -36.38
C SER A 1012 1.88 -9.12 -36.08
N ILE A 1013 0.89 -8.75 -35.27
CA ILE A 1013 0.73 -7.37 -34.79
C ILE A 1013 1.95 -6.93 -33.94
N VAL A 1014 2.69 -7.88 -33.34
CA VAL A 1014 3.95 -7.60 -32.62
C VAL A 1014 5.14 -7.85 -33.56
N ARG A 1015 6.08 -6.91 -33.63
CA ARG A 1015 7.38 -7.13 -34.29
C ARG A 1015 8.30 -7.88 -33.34
N GLU A 1016 8.88 -8.98 -33.82
CA GLU A 1016 9.94 -9.73 -33.11
C GLU A 1016 11.20 -8.88 -32.89
#